data_AF-A0AAX1J7X4-F1
#
_entry.id   AF-A0AAX1J7X4-F1
#
_cell.length_a   1.000
_cell.length_b   1.000
_cell.length_c   1.000
_cell.angle_alpha   90.00
_cell.angle_beta   90.00
_cell.angle_gamma   90.00
#
_symmetry.space_group_name_H-M   'P 1'
#
loop_
_entity.id
_entity.type
_entity.pdbx_description
1 polymer ?
#
loop_
_entity_poly.entity_id
_entity_poly.type
_entity_poly.pdbx_seq_one_letter_code
_entity_poly.pdbx_strand_id
1 'polypeptide(L)'
;MPGRVEIDNVQPVVSCGAYPAKAVVGEVVPVSAAVWREGHEAVAATLVVRYLGPRYPQGADVRRIKAVQAPEATRTAATAGAGAVETQRVKPQLLPMTMGDEPYVFHGFFTPDAVGLWTFRVDGWGDPIHSWRHGLTAKLDAGQGEAELSNDLLVGAALFERAATGVPRQQRHPLLETAKALRTPGDPTTRTALALSPEIEELLAVYPLRDIVTRGEQYGVWVDRPAARFGSWYEFFPRSTGGWDADGNPVHGTFATATAALPRIADMGFDVVYLPPIHPIGKVHRKGRNNNPTAAPGDVGSPWAIGSDEGGHDAVHPDLGTIDDFDKFVAATRDLGMEVALDLALQCAPDHPWARDHRQWFTELPDGTIAYAENPPKKYQDIYPLNFDNDPAGLYDEVLRVVRHWMDHGVKIFRVDNPHTKPPDFWAWLIGQVKAIDPDVLFLSEAFTPPARQYGLAKLGFTQSYSYFTWRTAKWELTEFGNDIAALADFRRPNLFVNTPDILHAILQHNGPGMFAIRAVLAATMGPAWGVYSGYELFEHRAVREGSEEYLDSEKYELRPRDFEGALAEGRSLEPFIKRLNEIRRLHPALQQLRNIHFHTIDNDALLAYSKFDPTTGDCVLVVVTLNAFGPEEATLWLDMAALGMEPYERFWVRDELTGEEYQWGQGNYVRLDPGRAVAHIINMPLIPTESRLTLLRRR
;
A
#
# COMPACT_ATOMS: atom_id res chain seq x y z
N MET A 1 27.35 -15.43 -8.37
CA MET A 1 28.46 -16.34 -8.00
C MET A 1 28.82 -16.04 -6.57
N PRO A 2 29.09 -17.07 -5.75
CA PRO A 2 29.38 -16.86 -4.34
C PRO A 2 30.61 -15.99 -4.13
N GLY A 3 30.54 -15.13 -3.11
CA GLY A 3 31.59 -14.20 -2.73
C GLY A 3 32.56 -14.81 -1.72
N ARG A 4 33.42 -13.98 -1.12
CA ARG A 4 34.30 -14.41 -0.01
C ARG A 4 33.54 -14.44 1.33
N VAL A 5 32.65 -13.46 1.50
CA VAL A 5 31.49 -13.52 2.40
C VAL A 5 30.28 -13.78 1.51
N GLU A 6 29.45 -14.75 1.87
CA GLU A 6 28.25 -15.11 1.13
C GLU A 6 27.05 -14.27 1.58
N ILE A 7 26.25 -13.82 0.62
CA ILE A 7 25.03 -13.04 0.83
C ILE A 7 23.92 -13.73 0.05
N ASP A 8 22.93 -14.25 0.77
CA ASP A 8 21.84 -15.03 0.19
C ASP A 8 20.47 -14.59 0.75
N ASN A 9 19.39 -15.02 0.10
CA ASN A 9 18.00 -14.79 0.53
C ASN A 9 17.68 -13.32 0.89
N VAL A 10 18.20 -12.38 0.09
CA VAL A 10 17.92 -10.95 0.27
C VAL A 10 16.43 -10.67 0.06
N GLN A 11 15.82 -9.89 0.96
CA GLN A 11 14.42 -9.45 0.87
C GLN A 11 14.28 -7.96 1.22
N PRO A 12 13.33 -7.21 0.61
CA PRO A 12 12.33 -7.67 -0.36
C PRO A 12 12.87 -7.77 -1.79
N VAL A 13 12.58 -8.88 -2.46
CA VAL A 13 12.89 -9.08 -3.90
C VAL A 13 11.65 -9.59 -4.64
N VAL A 14 11.13 -8.79 -5.57
CA VAL A 14 9.91 -9.12 -6.32
C VAL A 14 10.28 -9.81 -7.63
N SER A 15 9.82 -11.06 -7.81
CA SER A 15 10.05 -11.87 -9.02
C SER A 15 11.53 -11.91 -9.43
N CYS A 16 12.41 -12.24 -8.49
CA CYS A 16 13.86 -12.32 -8.71
C CYS A 16 14.51 -11.00 -9.19
N GLY A 17 13.96 -9.85 -8.74
CA GLY A 17 14.42 -8.51 -9.08
C GLY A 17 13.86 -7.98 -10.41
N ALA A 18 12.94 -8.71 -11.04
CA ALA A 18 12.31 -8.30 -12.30
C ALA A 18 11.28 -7.17 -12.13
N TYR A 19 10.90 -6.82 -10.89
CA TYR A 19 10.07 -5.66 -10.56
C TYR A 19 10.63 -5.00 -9.29
N PRO A 20 10.55 -3.67 -9.16
CA PRO A 20 10.88 -3.02 -7.90
C PRO A 20 9.85 -3.41 -6.82
N ALA A 21 10.29 -3.50 -5.57
CA ALA A 21 9.37 -3.49 -4.43
C ALA A 21 8.67 -2.11 -4.32
N LYS A 22 7.68 -2.00 -3.46
CA LYS A 22 6.88 -0.79 -3.27
C LYS A 22 6.97 -0.28 -1.85
N ALA A 23 7.03 1.05 -1.73
CA ALA A 23 6.88 1.76 -0.46
C ALA A 23 6.19 3.10 -0.71
N VAL A 24 5.94 3.87 0.34
CA VAL A 24 5.55 5.28 0.25
C VAL A 24 6.53 6.15 1.03
N VAL A 25 6.56 7.45 0.75
CA VAL A 25 7.37 8.41 1.50
C VAL A 25 7.07 8.31 3.00
N GLY A 26 8.11 8.19 3.82
CA GLY A 26 8.00 8.05 5.28
C GLY A 26 7.78 6.62 5.79
N GLU A 27 7.58 5.62 4.93
CA GLU A 27 7.45 4.22 5.35
C GLU A 27 8.80 3.62 5.77
N VAL A 28 8.88 3.00 6.94
CA VAL A 28 10.05 2.20 7.34
C VAL A 28 10.03 0.88 6.57
N VAL A 29 11.02 0.68 5.69
CA VAL A 29 11.16 -0.51 4.84
C VAL A 29 12.14 -1.51 5.49
N PRO A 30 11.69 -2.69 5.94
CA PRO A 30 12.57 -3.72 6.47
C PRO A 30 13.27 -4.49 5.34
N VAL A 31 14.59 -4.65 5.47
CA VAL A 31 15.45 -5.44 4.59
C VAL A 31 16.09 -6.56 5.39
N SER A 32 16.09 -7.79 4.85
CA SER A 32 16.83 -8.90 5.44
C SER A 32 17.75 -9.57 4.41
N ALA A 33 18.80 -10.23 4.91
CA ALA A 33 19.68 -11.08 4.12
C ALA A 33 20.39 -12.09 5.02
N ALA A 34 20.58 -13.32 4.53
CA ALA A 34 21.49 -14.26 5.14
C ALA A 34 22.93 -13.88 4.75
N VAL A 35 23.78 -13.58 5.73
CA VAL A 35 25.18 -13.18 5.50
C VAL A 35 26.08 -14.08 6.35
N TRP A 36 26.90 -14.90 5.69
CA TRP A 36 27.72 -15.89 6.37
C TRP A 36 29.08 -16.07 5.68
N ARG A 37 30.01 -16.70 6.38
CA ARG A 37 31.35 -17.03 5.88
C ARG A 37 31.82 -18.35 6.50
N GLU A 38 32.98 -18.82 6.05
CA GLU A 38 33.66 -19.98 6.62
C GLU A 38 34.17 -19.75 8.04
N GLY A 39 34.36 -20.83 8.80
CA GLY A 39 34.97 -20.79 10.12
C GLY A 39 34.04 -20.27 11.21
N HIS A 40 34.61 -19.69 12.26
CA HIS A 40 33.90 -19.22 13.46
C HIS A 40 34.11 -17.73 13.73
N GLU A 41 34.72 -17.01 12.77
CA GLU A 41 34.90 -15.56 12.88
C GLU A 41 33.57 -14.84 12.65
N ALA A 42 33.40 -13.73 13.35
CA ALA A 42 32.24 -12.88 13.20
C ALA A 42 32.14 -12.29 11.78
N VAL A 43 30.89 -12.14 11.34
CA VAL A 43 30.50 -11.49 10.09
C VAL A 43 29.51 -10.39 10.44
N ALA A 44 29.52 -9.32 9.66
CA ALA A 44 28.60 -8.20 9.77
C ALA A 44 28.12 -7.77 8.39
N ALA A 45 27.04 -6.99 8.36
CA ALA A 45 26.46 -6.51 7.11
C ALA A 45 26.11 -5.02 7.17
N THR A 46 26.17 -4.38 6.02
CA THR A 46 25.81 -2.96 5.82
C THR A 46 24.76 -2.87 4.73
N LEU A 47 23.66 -2.18 5.02
CA LEU A 47 22.65 -1.80 4.05
C LEU A 47 23.06 -0.50 3.34
N VAL A 48 23.24 -0.55 2.03
CA VAL A 48 23.61 0.59 1.20
C VAL A 48 22.39 1.08 0.43
N VAL A 49 21.94 2.29 0.73
CA VAL A 49 20.70 2.87 0.16
C VAL A 49 21.01 4.06 -0.75
N ARG A 50 20.31 4.16 -1.88
CA ARG A 50 20.45 5.25 -2.86
C ARG A 50 19.10 5.68 -3.43
N TYR A 51 18.92 6.98 -3.55
CA TYR A 51 17.88 7.58 -4.38
C TYR A 51 18.40 7.82 -5.80
N LEU A 52 17.64 7.39 -6.81
CA LEU A 52 17.98 7.53 -8.23
C LEU A 52 17.16 8.59 -8.96
N GLY A 53 16.25 9.28 -8.26
CA GLY A 53 15.38 10.30 -8.85
C GLY A 53 13.96 9.80 -9.16
N PRO A 54 13.11 10.69 -9.69
CA PRO A 54 11.69 10.40 -9.97
C PRO A 54 11.45 9.55 -11.23
N ARG A 55 12.50 9.18 -11.96
CA ARG A 55 12.35 8.44 -13.22
C ARG A 55 11.85 7.03 -12.97
N TYR A 56 10.67 6.71 -13.52
CA TYR A 56 10.08 5.38 -13.45
C TYR A 56 10.86 4.37 -14.33
N PRO A 57 11.14 3.15 -13.85
CA PRO A 57 11.80 2.10 -14.66
C PRO A 57 10.85 1.57 -15.74
N GLN A 58 11.26 1.56 -17.02
CA GLN A 58 10.45 1.01 -18.12
C GLN A 58 10.68 -0.50 -18.31
N GLY A 59 9.70 -1.22 -18.89
CA GLY A 59 9.67 -2.69 -19.04
C GLY A 59 10.95 -3.37 -19.56
N ALA A 60 11.70 -2.71 -20.44
CA ALA A 60 12.99 -3.22 -20.95
C ALA A 60 14.15 -3.06 -19.96
N ASP A 61 14.08 -2.05 -19.08
CA ASP A 61 15.06 -1.79 -18.01
C ASP A 61 14.86 -2.74 -16.81
N VAL A 62 13.63 -3.19 -16.55
CA VAL A 62 13.31 -4.02 -15.38
C VAL A 62 13.86 -5.45 -15.50
N ARG A 63 14.03 -5.98 -16.72
CA ARG A 63 14.79 -7.23 -16.97
C ARG A 63 16.30 -7.06 -16.80
N ARG A 64 16.81 -5.83 -16.76
CA ARG A 64 18.24 -5.48 -16.69
C ARG A 64 18.66 -4.85 -15.35
N ILE A 65 17.78 -4.73 -14.35
CA ILE A 65 18.18 -4.28 -13.00
C ILE A 65 19.24 -5.22 -12.37
N LYS A 66 19.34 -6.47 -12.85
CA LYS A 66 20.46 -7.39 -12.54
C LYS A 66 21.85 -6.89 -12.99
N ALA A 67 21.95 -5.82 -13.78
CA ALA A 67 23.21 -5.42 -14.43
C ALA A 67 23.37 -3.91 -14.64
N VAL A 68 22.88 -3.05 -13.75
CA VAL A 68 23.31 -1.64 -13.79
C VAL A 68 24.71 -1.53 -13.18
N GLN A 69 25.73 -1.86 -13.98
CA GLN A 69 27.05 -1.27 -13.76
C GLN A 69 26.90 0.26 -13.88
N ALA A 70 27.55 0.99 -12.98
CA ALA A 70 27.64 2.45 -13.05
C ALA A 70 28.03 2.83 -14.49
N PRO A 71 27.41 3.87 -15.09
CA PRO A 71 27.69 4.20 -16.49
C PRO A 71 29.19 4.49 -16.65
N GLU A 72 29.84 3.75 -17.54
CA GLU A 72 31.18 4.10 -18.00
C GLU A 72 31.13 5.48 -18.64
N ALA A 73 32.06 6.33 -18.23
CA ALA A 73 32.21 7.69 -18.73
C ALA A 73 32.68 7.66 -20.20
N THR A 74 31.77 7.38 -21.12
CA THR A 74 32.06 7.47 -22.55
C THR A 74 31.73 8.89 -23.00
N ARG A 75 32.74 9.76 -22.96
CA ARG A 75 32.72 11.04 -23.68
C ARG A 75 32.66 10.73 -25.17
N THR A 76 31.50 10.91 -25.79
CA THR A 76 31.41 11.21 -27.22
C THR A 76 30.61 12.49 -27.40
N ALA A 77 31.26 13.47 -28.01
CA ALA A 77 30.71 14.77 -28.30
C ALA A 77 29.75 14.69 -29.50
N ALA A 78 28.75 15.56 -29.47
CA ALA A 78 27.87 16.01 -30.57
C ALA A 78 26.41 15.50 -30.49
N THR A 79 25.57 16.26 -29.79
CA THR A 79 24.41 17.01 -30.32
C THR A 79 23.83 17.83 -29.18
N ALA A 80 23.95 19.15 -29.27
CA ALA A 80 23.42 20.10 -28.30
C ALA A 80 21.96 20.43 -28.64
N GLY A 81 21.08 20.38 -27.63
CA GLY A 81 19.73 20.96 -27.70
C GLY A 81 18.69 20.23 -26.84
N ALA A 82 18.50 20.73 -25.61
CA ALA A 82 17.37 20.57 -24.67
C ALA A 82 17.69 19.87 -23.33
N GLY A 83 17.88 20.69 -22.29
CA GLY A 83 17.56 20.40 -20.88
C GLY A 83 18.16 19.14 -20.23
N ALA A 84 19.49 19.04 -20.13
CA ALA A 84 20.11 18.07 -19.23
C ALA A 84 19.92 18.55 -17.77
N VAL A 85 19.00 17.91 -17.03
CA VAL A 85 18.91 18.05 -15.59
C VAL A 85 20.20 17.49 -14.99
N GLU A 86 21.01 18.34 -14.36
CA GLU A 86 22.16 17.92 -13.56
C GLU A 86 21.68 16.95 -12.48
N THR A 87 21.96 15.66 -12.66
CA THR A 87 21.74 14.66 -11.61
C THR A 87 22.80 14.88 -10.54
N GLN A 88 22.46 15.67 -9.53
CA GLN A 88 23.25 15.86 -8.33
C GLN A 88 23.60 14.47 -7.76
N ARG A 89 24.89 14.12 -7.69
CA ARG A 89 25.33 12.81 -7.19
C ARG A 89 25.00 12.71 -5.69
N VAL A 90 23.83 12.13 -5.37
CA VAL A 90 23.43 11.84 -3.99
C VAL A 90 24.38 10.77 -3.44
N LYS A 91 25.04 11.08 -2.33
CA LYS A 91 25.95 10.14 -1.66
C LYS A 91 25.12 8.99 -1.07
N PRO A 92 25.50 7.72 -1.29
CA PRO A 92 24.77 6.59 -0.71
C PRO A 92 24.77 6.67 0.82
N GLN A 93 23.65 6.31 1.43
CA GLN A 93 23.57 6.07 2.87
C GLN A 93 24.12 4.69 3.18
N LEU A 94 24.92 4.57 4.24
CA LEU A 94 25.43 3.31 4.77
C LEU A 94 24.79 3.10 6.13
N LEU A 95 23.92 2.11 6.22
CA LEU A 95 23.14 1.80 7.42
C LEU A 95 23.58 0.44 7.97
N PRO A 96 23.73 0.29 9.29
CA PRO A 96 24.08 -1.01 9.87
C PRO A 96 22.94 -2.02 9.68
N MET A 97 23.28 -3.30 9.62
CA MET A 97 22.32 -4.38 9.78
C MET A 97 22.68 -5.19 11.03
N THR A 98 21.65 -5.62 11.77
CA THR A 98 21.80 -6.35 13.02
C THR A 98 21.34 -7.79 12.83
N MET A 99 22.10 -8.76 13.35
CA MET A 99 21.69 -10.17 13.31
C MET A 99 20.39 -10.37 14.12
N GLY A 100 19.45 -11.11 13.55
CA GLY A 100 18.19 -11.51 14.18
C GLY A 100 18.35 -12.74 15.06
N ASP A 101 17.20 -13.31 15.44
CA ASP A 101 17.17 -14.56 16.24
C ASP A 101 17.55 -15.77 15.40
N GLU A 102 17.28 -15.72 14.09
CA GLU A 102 17.78 -16.71 13.14
C GLU A 102 19.28 -16.46 12.87
N PRO A 103 20.16 -17.43 13.18
CA PRO A 103 21.59 -17.28 12.98
C PRO A 103 21.95 -16.85 11.56
N TYR A 104 22.85 -15.88 11.44
CA TYR A 104 23.33 -15.32 10.17
C TYR A 104 22.29 -14.55 9.33
N VAL A 105 21.05 -14.40 9.79
CA VAL A 105 20.08 -13.51 9.13
C VAL A 105 20.21 -12.12 9.73
N PHE A 106 20.60 -11.15 8.90
CA PHE A 106 20.77 -9.75 9.28
C PHE A 106 19.55 -8.94 8.84
N HIS A 107 19.16 -7.97 9.67
CA HIS A 107 18.06 -7.05 9.42
C HIS A 107 18.54 -5.61 9.42
N GLY A 108 18.13 -4.86 8.40
CA GLY A 108 18.33 -3.42 8.30
C GLY A 108 17.03 -2.72 7.92
N PHE A 109 16.99 -1.41 8.12
CA PHE A 109 15.80 -0.62 7.84
C PHE A 109 16.22 0.68 7.16
N PHE A 110 15.38 1.20 6.27
CA PHE A 110 15.53 2.55 5.74
C PHE A 110 14.17 3.19 5.52
N THR A 111 14.12 4.52 5.57
CA THR A 111 12.89 5.29 5.41
C THR A 111 13.10 6.29 4.27
N PRO A 112 12.45 6.11 3.11
CA PRO A 112 12.59 7.02 1.98
C PRO A 112 11.86 8.33 2.27
N ASP A 113 12.48 9.46 1.92
CA ASP A 113 11.99 10.82 2.18
C ASP A 113 11.48 11.54 0.92
N ALA A 114 11.54 10.90 -0.25
CA ALA A 114 11.13 11.47 -1.52
C ALA A 114 10.51 10.44 -2.47
N VAL A 115 9.56 10.90 -3.30
CA VAL A 115 8.94 10.12 -4.38
C VAL A 115 9.98 9.77 -5.45
N GLY A 116 9.94 8.55 -5.96
CA GLY A 116 10.78 8.07 -7.05
C GLY A 116 11.42 6.72 -6.80
N LEU A 117 12.45 6.41 -7.59
CA LEU A 117 13.16 5.14 -7.52
C LEU A 117 14.27 5.19 -6.47
N TRP A 118 14.12 4.36 -5.46
CA TRP A 118 15.15 4.03 -4.49
C TRP A 118 15.75 2.68 -4.82
N THR A 119 16.96 2.44 -4.33
CA THR A 119 17.60 1.14 -4.41
C THR A 119 18.32 0.82 -3.11
N PHE A 120 18.40 -0.47 -2.80
CA PHE A 120 19.19 -0.97 -1.69
C PHE A 120 20.11 -2.10 -2.16
N ARG A 121 21.21 -2.29 -1.42
CA ARG A 121 22.16 -3.39 -1.59
C ARG A 121 22.69 -3.79 -0.23
N VAL A 122 22.89 -5.07 0.00
CA VAL A 122 23.56 -5.57 1.21
C VAL A 122 25.05 -5.80 0.91
N ASP A 123 25.92 -5.22 1.72
CA ASP A 123 27.37 -5.47 1.70
C ASP A 123 27.75 -6.28 2.94
N GLY A 124 28.24 -7.51 2.76
CA GLY A 124 28.70 -8.40 3.83
C GLY A 124 30.22 -8.31 4.02
N TRP A 125 30.69 -8.39 5.25
CA TRP A 125 32.11 -8.24 5.59
C TRP A 125 32.48 -8.98 6.88
N GLY A 126 33.73 -9.43 6.98
CA GLY A 126 34.26 -10.03 8.21
C GLY A 126 34.54 -8.96 9.26
N ASP A 127 34.12 -9.20 10.50
CA ASP A 127 34.35 -8.29 11.64
C ASP A 127 35.46 -8.84 12.55
N PRO A 128 36.73 -8.53 12.26
CA PRO A 128 37.85 -9.07 13.02
C PRO A 128 37.92 -8.49 14.43
N ILE A 129 37.43 -7.27 14.67
CA ILE A 129 37.48 -6.66 16.00
C ILE A 129 36.45 -7.31 16.91
N HIS A 130 35.23 -7.56 16.42
CA HIS A 130 34.22 -8.27 17.20
C HIS A 130 34.65 -9.71 17.51
N SER A 131 35.21 -10.41 16.51
CA SER A 131 35.78 -11.76 16.69
C SER A 131 36.87 -11.77 17.77
N TRP A 132 37.79 -10.81 17.71
CA TRP A 132 38.88 -10.66 18.67
C TRP A 132 38.36 -10.32 20.07
N ARG A 133 37.43 -9.38 20.20
CA ARG A 133 36.83 -8.99 21.49
C ARG A 133 36.17 -10.18 22.16
N HIS A 134 35.35 -10.94 21.42
CA HIS A 134 34.67 -12.12 21.97
C HIS A 134 35.67 -13.18 22.48
N GLY A 135 36.68 -13.51 21.66
CA GLY A 135 37.71 -14.47 22.06
C GLY A 135 38.56 -13.99 23.25
N LEU A 136 38.88 -12.70 23.30
CA LEU A 136 39.62 -12.09 24.41
C LEU A 136 38.83 -12.16 25.72
N THR A 137 37.56 -11.76 25.71
CA THR A 137 36.70 -11.78 26.91
C THR A 137 36.57 -13.20 27.46
N ALA A 138 36.31 -14.19 26.60
CA ALA A 138 36.21 -15.59 27.03
C ALA A 138 37.50 -16.11 27.70
N LYS A 139 38.67 -15.70 27.20
CA LYS A 139 39.97 -16.07 27.78
C LYS A 139 40.24 -15.34 29.11
N LEU A 140 39.86 -14.07 29.23
CA LEU A 140 39.94 -13.31 30.47
C LEU A 140 39.04 -13.94 31.55
N ASP A 141 37.81 -14.30 31.21
CA ASP A 141 36.86 -14.96 32.13
C ASP A 141 37.34 -16.35 32.56
N ALA A 142 38.10 -17.03 31.70
CA ALA A 142 38.78 -18.29 32.03
C ALA A 142 40.01 -18.11 32.94
N GLY A 143 40.36 -16.87 33.32
CA GLY A 143 41.46 -16.56 34.23
C GLY A 143 42.86 -16.62 33.59
N GLN A 144 42.95 -16.51 32.26
CA GLN A 144 44.25 -16.52 31.57
C GLN A 144 45.07 -15.26 31.87
N GLY A 145 46.37 -15.45 32.13
CA GLY A 145 47.29 -14.39 32.51
C GLY A 145 47.94 -13.68 31.32
N GLU A 146 48.79 -12.68 31.63
CA GLU A 146 49.50 -11.89 30.62
C GLU A 146 50.32 -12.72 29.63
N ALA A 147 51.01 -13.76 30.11
CA ALA A 147 51.86 -14.60 29.28
C ALA A 147 51.06 -15.36 28.21
N GLU A 148 49.83 -15.76 28.53
CA GLU A 148 48.95 -16.52 27.63
C GLU A 148 48.26 -15.60 26.61
N LEU A 149 47.87 -14.40 27.05
CA LEU A 149 47.16 -13.41 26.24
C LEU A 149 48.05 -12.49 25.41
N SER A 150 49.38 -12.50 25.63
CA SER A 150 50.30 -11.53 25.04
C SER A 150 50.16 -11.41 23.51
N ASN A 151 50.04 -12.53 22.79
CA ASN A 151 49.83 -12.53 21.35
C ASN A 151 48.46 -12.00 20.95
N ASP A 152 47.40 -12.35 21.68
CA ASP A 152 46.05 -11.82 21.43
C ASP A 152 46.02 -10.30 21.58
N LEU A 153 46.69 -9.75 22.60
CA LEU A 153 46.76 -8.30 22.82
C LEU A 153 47.51 -7.57 21.69
N LEU A 154 48.59 -8.18 21.17
CA LEU A 154 49.33 -7.65 20.02
C LEU A 154 48.50 -7.68 18.72
N VAL A 155 47.71 -8.75 18.52
CA VAL A 155 46.75 -8.82 17.40
C VAL A 155 45.71 -7.72 17.52
N GLY A 156 45.13 -7.54 18.71
CA GLY A 156 44.18 -6.45 18.99
C GLY A 156 44.76 -5.08 18.67
N ALA A 157 45.97 -4.79 19.14
CA ALA A 157 46.63 -3.52 18.85
C ALA A 157 46.77 -3.25 17.35
N ALA A 158 47.16 -4.26 16.57
CA ALA A 158 47.24 -4.15 15.11
C ALA A 158 45.87 -3.93 14.46
N LEU A 159 44.80 -4.57 14.97
CA LEU A 159 43.44 -4.35 14.49
C LEU A 159 42.97 -2.91 14.74
N PHE A 160 43.20 -2.36 15.92
CA PHE A 160 42.83 -0.97 16.25
C PHE A 160 43.63 0.05 15.42
N GLU A 161 44.90 -0.21 15.12
CA GLU A 161 45.67 0.63 14.18
C GLU A 161 45.12 0.58 12.77
N ARG A 162 44.75 -0.61 12.27
CA ARG A 162 44.09 -0.76 10.96
C ARG A 162 42.77 0.01 10.94
N ALA A 163 41.94 -0.12 11.97
CA ALA A 163 40.69 0.64 12.10
C ALA A 163 40.94 2.15 12.08
N ALA A 164 41.95 2.64 12.79
CA ALA A 164 42.32 4.06 12.82
C ALA A 164 42.64 4.64 11.43
N THR A 165 43.08 3.82 10.47
CA THR A 165 43.31 4.29 9.08
C THR A 165 42.02 4.69 8.37
N GLY A 166 40.88 4.06 8.71
CA GLY A 166 39.54 4.31 8.15
C GLY A 166 38.77 5.44 8.84
N VAL A 167 39.26 5.94 9.98
CA VAL A 167 38.63 7.02 10.76
C VAL A 167 39.17 8.39 10.31
N PRO A 168 38.38 9.48 10.33
CA PRO A 168 38.87 10.84 10.10
C PRO A 168 40.00 11.22 11.08
N ARG A 169 41.03 11.93 10.59
CA ARG A 169 42.27 12.21 11.38
C ARG A 169 42.00 12.77 12.79
N GLN A 170 41.00 13.62 12.94
CA GLN A 170 40.62 14.26 14.21
C GLN A 170 40.06 13.27 15.25
N GLN A 171 39.56 12.12 14.82
CA GLN A 171 38.89 11.12 15.68
C GLN A 171 39.72 9.83 15.85
N ARG A 172 40.96 9.78 15.34
CA ARG A 172 41.80 8.57 15.40
C ARG A 172 42.42 8.32 16.78
N HIS A 173 42.60 9.37 17.57
CA HIS A 173 43.40 9.32 18.79
C HIS A 173 42.92 8.25 19.79
N PRO A 174 41.61 8.07 20.06
CA PRO A 174 41.14 7.01 20.96
C PRO A 174 41.56 5.60 20.52
N LEU A 175 41.48 5.29 19.22
CA LEU A 175 41.91 3.98 18.70
C LEU A 175 43.42 3.77 18.82
N LEU A 176 44.23 4.82 18.60
CA LEU A 176 45.69 4.72 18.70
C LEU A 176 46.15 4.57 20.16
N GLU A 177 45.52 5.29 21.11
CA GLU A 177 45.79 5.09 22.53
C GLU A 177 45.33 3.70 23.01
N THR A 178 44.23 3.18 22.47
CA THR A 178 43.79 1.80 22.72
C THR A 178 44.85 0.80 22.24
N ALA A 179 45.36 0.94 21.01
CA ALA A 179 46.43 0.10 20.48
C ALA A 179 47.73 0.18 21.32
N LYS A 180 48.06 1.38 21.82
CA LYS A 180 49.22 1.60 22.71
C LYS A 180 49.03 0.96 24.09
N ALA A 181 47.84 1.09 24.69
CA ALA A 181 47.51 0.45 25.97
C ALA A 181 47.61 -1.07 25.87
N LEU A 182 47.09 -1.66 24.79
CA LEU A 182 47.20 -3.09 24.52
C LEU A 182 48.66 -3.58 24.39
N ARG A 183 49.60 -2.73 23.97
CA ARG A 183 51.04 -3.06 23.88
C ARG A 183 51.84 -2.81 25.15
N THR A 184 51.32 -1.99 26.06
CA THR A 184 52.04 -1.63 27.28
C THR A 184 52.06 -2.83 28.23
N PRO A 185 53.23 -3.31 28.70
CA PRO A 185 53.30 -4.45 29.61
C PRO A 185 52.51 -4.21 30.90
N GLY A 186 51.93 -5.26 31.47
CA GLY A 186 51.16 -5.20 32.70
C GLY A 186 49.90 -6.05 32.68
N ASP A 187 49.09 -5.84 33.72
CA ASP A 187 47.85 -6.57 33.95
C ASP A 187 46.91 -6.56 32.72
N PRO A 188 46.47 -7.74 32.22
CA PRO A 188 45.63 -7.84 31.02
C PRO A 188 44.32 -7.05 31.13
N THR A 189 43.65 -7.09 32.29
CA THR A 189 42.39 -6.39 32.50
C THR A 189 42.56 -4.88 32.36
N THR A 190 43.63 -4.33 32.92
CA THR A 190 43.95 -2.91 32.78
C THR A 190 44.27 -2.53 31.34
N ARG A 191 44.99 -3.38 30.61
CA ARG A 191 45.39 -3.15 29.21
C ARG A 191 44.20 -3.18 28.23
N THR A 192 43.20 -4.00 28.51
CA THR A 192 42.03 -4.19 27.63
C THR A 192 40.88 -3.24 27.95
N ALA A 193 40.92 -2.52 29.07
CA ALA A 193 39.84 -1.63 29.51
C ALA A 193 39.41 -0.61 28.44
N LEU A 194 40.37 0.05 27.78
CA LEU A 194 40.05 0.97 26.68
C LEU A 194 39.44 0.24 25.49
N ALA A 195 40.02 -0.91 25.12
CA ALA A 195 39.57 -1.72 23.99
C ALA A 195 38.16 -2.28 24.15
N LEU A 196 37.63 -2.35 25.38
CA LEU A 196 36.28 -2.81 25.71
C LEU A 196 35.36 -1.66 26.17
N SER A 197 35.82 -0.41 26.07
CA SER A 197 35.04 0.74 26.52
C SER A 197 33.89 1.09 25.56
N PRO A 198 32.77 1.66 26.08
CA PRO A 198 31.67 2.16 25.25
C PRO A 198 32.12 3.22 24.23
N GLU A 199 33.07 4.10 24.60
CA GLU A 199 33.59 5.15 23.70
C GLU A 199 34.20 4.57 22.42
N ILE A 200 34.97 3.47 22.55
CA ILE A 200 35.58 2.80 21.40
C ILE A 200 34.52 2.03 20.59
N GLU A 201 33.52 1.47 21.25
CA GLU A 201 32.40 0.79 20.59
C GLU A 201 31.57 1.76 19.74
N GLU A 202 31.21 2.93 20.28
CA GLU A 202 30.51 3.98 19.54
C GLU A 202 31.31 4.44 18.31
N LEU A 203 32.63 4.61 18.45
CA LEU A 203 33.48 5.00 17.34
C LEU A 203 33.55 3.93 16.23
N LEU A 204 33.62 2.66 16.62
CA LEU A 204 33.63 1.52 15.69
C LEU A 204 32.25 1.23 15.08
N ALA A 205 31.16 1.59 15.75
CA ALA A 205 29.81 1.52 15.18
C ALA A 205 29.65 2.49 14.00
N VAL A 206 30.29 3.66 14.07
CA VAL A 206 30.28 4.66 12.97
C VAL A 206 31.33 4.33 11.89
N TYR A 207 32.52 3.89 12.30
CA TYR A 207 33.65 3.61 11.40
C TYR A 207 34.21 2.19 11.61
N PRO A 208 33.47 1.15 11.24
CA PRO A 208 33.92 -0.23 11.45
C PRO A 208 35.12 -0.58 10.57
N LEU A 209 36.00 -1.44 11.09
CA LEU A 209 37.00 -2.12 10.27
C LEU A 209 36.34 -3.26 9.51
N ARG A 210 36.18 -3.08 8.19
CA ARG A 210 35.46 -4.05 7.35
C ARG A 210 36.43 -4.88 6.51
N ASP A 211 36.61 -6.14 6.86
CA ASP A 211 37.48 -7.05 6.12
C ASP A 211 36.73 -7.79 5.02
N ILE A 212 37.39 -7.88 3.86
CA ILE A 212 36.98 -8.66 2.70
C ILE A 212 35.51 -8.44 2.27
N VAL A 213 35.14 -7.17 2.11
CA VAL A 213 33.78 -6.76 1.75
C VAL A 213 33.30 -7.41 0.45
N THR A 214 32.26 -8.23 0.53
CA THR A 214 31.45 -8.68 -0.62
C THR A 214 30.30 -7.69 -0.81
N ARG A 215 30.13 -7.17 -2.04
CA ARG A 215 28.97 -6.34 -2.39
C ARG A 215 27.90 -7.21 -3.02
N GLY A 216 26.68 -7.17 -2.49
CA GLY A 216 25.54 -7.92 -3.02
C GLY A 216 24.95 -7.33 -4.30
N GLU A 217 23.85 -7.93 -4.76
CA GLU A 217 23.05 -7.38 -5.85
C GLU A 217 22.25 -6.14 -5.39
N GLN A 218 21.98 -5.22 -6.30
CA GLN A 218 21.21 -4.00 -6.04
C GLN A 218 19.76 -4.20 -6.48
N TYR A 219 18.82 -3.98 -5.56
CA TYR A 219 17.38 -4.15 -5.80
C TYR A 219 16.66 -2.81 -5.70
N GLY A 220 15.60 -2.65 -6.51
CA GLY A 220 14.81 -1.41 -6.59
C GLY A 220 13.61 -1.39 -5.65
N VAL A 221 13.28 -0.20 -5.16
CA VAL A 221 12.05 0.11 -4.42
C VAL A 221 11.45 1.38 -5.03
N TRP A 222 10.26 1.27 -5.64
CA TRP A 222 9.51 2.42 -6.10
C TRP A 222 8.74 3.03 -4.93
N VAL A 223 8.97 4.32 -4.69
CA VAL A 223 8.36 5.08 -3.60
C VAL A 223 7.35 6.05 -4.18
N ASP A 224 6.07 5.82 -3.91
CA ASP A 224 4.98 6.75 -4.25
C ASP A 224 4.75 7.76 -3.11
N ARG A 225 3.92 8.79 -3.36
CA ARG A 225 3.36 9.65 -2.32
C ARG A 225 2.52 8.86 -1.29
N PRO A 226 2.33 9.35 -0.04
CA PRO A 226 1.63 8.61 1.02
C PRO A 226 0.23 8.09 0.66
N ALA A 227 -0.54 8.86 -0.12
CA ALA A 227 -1.89 8.50 -0.58
C ALA A 227 -1.96 7.19 -1.38
N ALA A 228 -0.83 6.74 -1.96
CA ALA A 228 -0.75 5.44 -2.62
C ALA A 228 -1.02 4.26 -1.68
N ARG A 229 -0.83 4.44 -0.38
CA ARG A 229 -1.07 3.42 0.65
C ARG A 229 -2.20 3.79 1.59
N PHE A 230 -2.22 5.02 2.09
CA PHE A 230 -3.20 5.45 3.09
C PHE A 230 -4.17 6.47 2.49
N GLY A 231 -5.45 6.14 2.51
CA GLY A 231 -6.50 7.05 2.06
C GLY A 231 -7.89 6.43 2.17
N SER A 232 -8.90 7.29 2.30
CA SER A 232 -10.30 6.90 2.44
C SER A 232 -11.09 7.31 1.20
N TRP A 233 -11.73 6.35 0.55
CA TRP A 233 -12.37 6.50 -0.76
C TRP A 233 -13.90 6.54 -0.65
N TYR A 234 -14.54 7.46 -1.35
CA TYR A 234 -15.99 7.53 -1.47
C TYR A 234 -16.40 7.50 -2.94
N GLU A 235 -17.18 6.50 -3.33
CA GLU A 235 -17.72 6.37 -4.68
C GLU A 235 -19.14 6.91 -4.73
N PHE A 236 -19.43 7.80 -5.68
CA PHE A 236 -20.80 8.28 -5.93
C PHE A 236 -21.02 8.67 -7.39
N PHE A 237 -22.29 8.70 -7.81
CA PHE A 237 -22.68 9.04 -9.18
C PHE A 237 -23.09 10.52 -9.24
N PRO A 238 -22.37 11.38 -10.01
CA PRO A 238 -22.74 12.79 -10.16
C PRO A 238 -24.20 12.99 -10.64
N ARG A 239 -24.66 12.12 -11.56
CA ARG A 239 -26.02 12.18 -12.11
C ARG A 239 -27.14 11.97 -11.08
N SER A 240 -26.86 11.37 -9.94
CA SER A 240 -27.87 11.14 -8.89
C SER A 240 -27.94 12.27 -7.87
N THR A 241 -27.17 13.35 -8.05
CA THR A 241 -27.17 14.49 -7.13
C THR A 241 -28.20 15.58 -7.48
N GLY A 242 -28.97 15.39 -8.55
CA GLY A 242 -29.96 16.37 -9.03
C GLY A 242 -31.23 16.45 -8.17
N GLY A 243 -31.45 15.49 -7.26
CA GLY A 243 -32.63 15.45 -6.40
C GLY A 243 -33.89 15.03 -7.16
N TRP A 244 -35.03 15.63 -6.80
CA TRP A 244 -36.34 15.34 -7.37
C TRP A 244 -37.01 16.62 -7.89
N ASP A 245 -37.85 16.47 -8.91
CA ASP A 245 -38.76 17.53 -9.35
C ASP A 245 -39.99 17.65 -8.44
N ALA A 246 -40.90 18.58 -8.77
CA ALA A 246 -42.12 18.82 -7.99
C ALA A 246 -43.10 17.62 -7.97
N ASP A 247 -42.99 16.72 -8.94
CA ASP A 247 -43.81 15.51 -9.06
C ASP A 247 -43.14 14.29 -8.39
N GLY A 248 -41.95 14.47 -7.81
CA GLY A 248 -41.17 13.43 -7.15
C GLY A 248 -40.39 12.53 -8.10
N ASN A 249 -40.18 12.93 -9.36
CA ASN A 249 -39.33 12.18 -10.29
C ASN A 249 -37.86 12.55 -10.09
N PRO A 250 -36.93 11.57 -10.13
CA PRO A 250 -35.50 11.84 -10.10
C PRO A 250 -35.05 12.77 -11.24
N VAL A 251 -34.25 13.78 -10.91
CA VAL A 251 -33.67 14.73 -11.87
C VAL A 251 -32.18 14.43 -12.05
N HIS A 252 -31.70 14.50 -13.29
CA HIS A 252 -30.30 14.31 -13.61
C HIS A 252 -29.45 15.42 -12.98
N GLY A 253 -28.45 15.04 -12.19
CA GLY A 253 -27.49 15.95 -11.58
C GLY A 253 -26.47 16.51 -12.59
N THR A 254 -25.82 17.60 -12.22
CA THR A 254 -24.72 18.23 -12.95
C THR A 254 -23.45 18.22 -12.10
N PHE A 255 -22.30 18.63 -12.66
CA PHE A 255 -21.11 18.87 -11.83
C PHE A 255 -21.36 19.92 -10.74
N ALA A 256 -22.25 20.89 -10.96
CA ALA A 256 -22.61 21.88 -9.95
C ALA A 256 -23.39 21.25 -8.77
N THR A 257 -24.37 20.39 -9.05
CA THR A 257 -25.10 19.68 -7.97
C THR A 257 -24.21 18.64 -7.29
N ALA A 258 -23.32 17.98 -8.04
CA ALA A 258 -22.34 17.07 -7.47
C ALA A 258 -21.34 17.78 -6.55
N THR A 259 -20.93 19.01 -6.92
CA THR A 259 -20.10 19.87 -6.08
C THR A 259 -20.78 20.18 -4.74
N ALA A 260 -22.10 20.38 -4.73
CA ALA A 260 -22.86 20.63 -3.52
C ALA A 260 -22.90 19.42 -2.56
N ALA A 261 -22.65 18.20 -3.04
CA ALA A 261 -22.57 17.00 -2.21
C ALA A 261 -21.20 16.81 -1.53
N LEU A 262 -20.13 17.47 -2.04
CA LEU A 262 -18.76 17.30 -1.55
C LEU A 262 -18.56 17.67 -0.08
N PRO A 263 -19.16 18.75 0.49
CA PRO A 263 -18.95 19.09 1.89
C PRO A 263 -19.36 17.98 2.86
N ARG A 264 -20.43 17.25 2.56
CA ARG A 264 -20.86 16.09 3.36
C ARG A 264 -19.82 14.97 3.32
N ILE A 265 -19.28 14.68 2.13
CA ILE A 265 -18.27 13.63 1.93
C ILE A 265 -16.96 14.00 2.67
N ALA A 266 -16.55 15.27 2.58
CA ALA A 266 -15.40 15.79 3.30
C ALA A 266 -15.61 15.73 4.84
N ASP A 267 -16.81 16.02 5.34
CA ASP A 267 -17.12 15.94 6.78
C ASP A 267 -17.04 14.50 7.32
N MET A 268 -17.41 13.50 6.51
CA MET A 268 -17.15 12.09 6.81
C MET A 268 -15.65 11.73 6.80
N GLY A 269 -14.79 12.63 6.33
CA GLY A 269 -13.34 12.46 6.37
C GLY A 269 -12.80 11.53 5.30
N PHE A 270 -13.41 11.50 4.11
CA PHE A 270 -12.80 10.86 2.95
C PHE A 270 -11.73 11.76 2.33
N ASP A 271 -10.74 11.15 1.68
CA ASP A 271 -9.62 11.84 1.02
C ASP A 271 -9.73 11.74 -0.52
N VAL A 272 -10.49 10.76 -1.03
CA VAL A 272 -10.64 10.50 -2.47
C VAL A 272 -12.13 10.34 -2.82
N VAL A 273 -12.60 11.10 -3.80
CA VAL A 273 -13.91 10.89 -4.43
C VAL A 273 -13.72 10.16 -5.75
N TYR A 274 -14.24 8.94 -5.83
CA TYR A 274 -14.20 8.12 -7.03
C TYR A 274 -15.51 8.27 -7.81
N LEU A 275 -15.39 8.71 -9.07
CA LEU A 275 -16.52 8.85 -9.98
C LEU A 275 -16.55 7.68 -10.98
N PRO A 276 -17.72 7.06 -11.20
CA PRO A 276 -17.97 6.27 -12.41
C PRO A 276 -17.69 7.09 -13.68
N PRO A 277 -17.65 6.47 -14.87
CA PRO A 277 -17.39 7.22 -16.10
C PRO A 277 -18.32 8.43 -16.28
N ILE A 278 -17.74 9.58 -16.59
CA ILE A 278 -18.44 10.87 -16.72
C ILE A 278 -18.67 11.29 -18.19
N HIS A 279 -18.50 10.34 -19.11
CA HIS A 279 -18.54 10.56 -20.55
C HIS A 279 -19.96 10.39 -21.12
N PRO A 280 -20.23 10.83 -22.36
CA PRO A 280 -21.47 10.50 -23.05
C PRO A 280 -21.74 8.98 -23.05
N ILE A 281 -22.99 8.60 -22.84
CA ILE A 281 -23.42 7.18 -22.74
C ILE A 281 -24.09 6.76 -24.05
N GLY A 282 -23.67 5.60 -24.57
CA GLY A 282 -24.20 5.04 -25.80
C GLY A 282 -25.72 4.90 -25.82
N LYS A 283 -26.30 5.19 -26.98
CA LYS A 283 -27.74 5.13 -27.27
C LYS A 283 -28.11 3.79 -27.88
N VAL A 284 -27.17 3.10 -28.54
CA VAL A 284 -27.40 1.81 -29.21
C VAL A 284 -27.23 0.65 -28.22
N HIS A 285 -28.22 -0.25 -28.16
CA HIS A 285 -28.28 -1.36 -27.20
C HIS A 285 -28.16 -0.92 -25.72
N ARG A 286 -28.49 0.34 -25.43
CA ARG A 286 -28.51 0.88 -24.07
C ARG A 286 -29.34 -0.02 -23.16
N LYS A 287 -28.79 -0.36 -22.00
CA LYS A 287 -29.51 -1.07 -20.95
C LYS A 287 -30.51 -0.15 -20.24
N GLY A 288 -31.70 -0.68 -19.96
CA GLY A 288 -32.70 -0.03 -19.13
C GLY A 288 -32.55 -0.36 -17.65
N ARG A 289 -33.48 0.15 -16.84
CA ARG A 289 -33.53 -0.06 -15.38
C ARG A 289 -33.41 -1.54 -15.00
N ASN A 290 -32.82 -1.82 -13.84
CA ASN A 290 -32.57 -3.18 -13.34
C ASN A 290 -31.85 -4.11 -14.35
N ASN A 291 -30.87 -3.57 -15.08
CA ASN A 291 -30.05 -4.31 -16.05
C ASN A 291 -30.90 -4.94 -17.19
N ASN A 292 -32.02 -4.30 -17.55
CA ASN A 292 -32.85 -4.75 -18.67
C ASN A 292 -32.06 -4.56 -19.97
N PRO A 293 -31.94 -5.58 -20.85
CA PRO A 293 -31.23 -5.43 -22.12
C PRO A 293 -31.85 -4.41 -23.09
N THR A 294 -33.08 -3.95 -22.83
CA THR A 294 -33.77 -2.93 -23.61
C THR A 294 -34.09 -1.71 -22.74
N ALA A 295 -33.58 -0.54 -23.13
CA ALA A 295 -33.92 0.74 -22.52
C ALA A 295 -35.30 1.27 -22.97
N ALA A 296 -36.05 1.84 -22.04
CA ALA A 296 -37.21 2.68 -22.36
C ALA A 296 -36.75 4.12 -22.72
N PRO A 297 -37.58 4.90 -23.44
CA PRO A 297 -37.32 6.32 -23.64
C PRO A 297 -37.13 7.02 -22.28
N GLY A 298 -36.00 7.71 -22.10
CA GLY A 298 -35.64 8.39 -20.86
C GLY A 298 -34.76 7.58 -19.90
N ASP A 299 -34.54 6.27 -20.14
CA ASP A 299 -33.58 5.50 -19.34
C ASP A 299 -32.15 6.01 -19.58
N VAL A 300 -31.45 6.26 -18.47
CA VAL A 300 -30.10 6.86 -18.47
C VAL A 300 -29.00 5.88 -18.86
N GLY A 301 -29.23 4.58 -18.70
CA GLY A 301 -28.26 3.54 -19.06
C GLY A 301 -27.02 3.48 -18.18
N SER A 302 -26.10 2.60 -18.57
CA SER A 302 -24.83 2.33 -17.87
C SER A 302 -23.77 3.40 -18.19
N PRO A 303 -23.15 4.05 -17.19
CA PRO A 303 -22.01 4.94 -17.44
C PRO A 303 -20.82 4.25 -18.11
N TRP A 304 -20.64 2.96 -17.87
CA TRP A 304 -19.58 2.17 -18.51
C TRP A 304 -19.83 1.86 -19.99
N ALA A 305 -21.01 2.17 -20.53
CA ALA A 305 -21.29 2.15 -21.96
C ALA A 305 -20.82 3.45 -22.63
N ILE A 306 -19.51 3.67 -22.59
CA ILE A 306 -18.88 4.93 -22.98
C ILE A 306 -18.98 5.15 -24.49
N GLY A 307 -19.47 6.32 -24.88
CA GLY A 307 -19.43 6.84 -26.24
C GLY A 307 -20.79 6.96 -26.91
N SER A 308 -21.07 8.15 -27.43
CA SER A 308 -22.20 8.42 -28.31
C SER A 308 -21.76 9.32 -29.47
N ASP A 309 -22.70 9.79 -30.27
CA ASP A 309 -22.50 10.87 -31.23
C ASP A 309 -22.05 12.20 -30.59
N GLU A 310 -22.15 12.34 -29.27
CA GLU A 310 -21.74 13.54 -28.51
C GLU A 310 -20.29 13.50 -28.02
N GLY A 311 -19.59 12.36 -28.12
CA GLY A 311 -18.19 12.24 -27.73
C GLY A 311 -17.79 10.88 -27.17
N GLY A 312 -16.50 10.72 -26.89
CA GLY A 312 -15.90 9.51 -26.34
C GLY A 312 -15.23 9.72 -24.98
N HIS A 313 -14.09 9.06 -24.76
CA HIS A 313 -13.37 9.06 -23.48
C HIS A 313 -12.74 10.40 -23.06
N ASP A 314 -12.67 11.38 -23.96
CA ASP A 314 -12.17 12.74 -23.71
C ASP A 314 -13.29 13.80 -23.72
N ALA A 315 -14.55 13.35 -23.66
CA ALA A 315 -15.71 14.22 -23.55
C ALA A 315 -16.40 14.03 -22.19
N VAL A 316 -17.12 15.07 -21.77
CA VAL A 316 -18.04 15.02 -20.62
C VAL A 316 -19.46 14.75 -21.12
N HIS A 317 -20.26 14.02 -20.35
CA HIS A 317 -21.66 13.78 -20.65
C HIS A 317 -22.41 15.12 -20.71
N PRO A 318 -23.21 15.41 -21.75
CA PRO A 318 -23.85 16.71 -21.92
C PRO A 318 -24.76 17.11 -20.74
N ASP A 319 -25.50 16.16 -20.17
CA ASP A 319 -26.36 16.42 -19.00
C ASP A 319 -25.57 16.69 -17.70
N LEU A 320 -24.27 16.39 -17.64
CA LEU A 320 -23.42 16.74 -16.50
C LEU A 320 -22.91 18.19 -16.58
N GLY A 321 -22.88 18.78 -17.77
CA GLY A 321 -22.36 20.11 -18.05
C GLY A 321 -21.17 20.08 -19.01
N THR A 322 -20.22 20.99 -18.79
CA THR A 322 -19.04 21.17 -19.64
C THR A 322 -17.74 20.76 -18.94
N ILE A 323 -16.64 20.68 -19.69
CA ILE A 323 -15.30 20.44 -19.09
C ILE A 323 -14.91 21.55 -18.11
N ASP A 324 -15.34 22.80 -18.34
CA ASP A 324 -15.13 23.90 -17.39
C ASP A 324 -15.88 23.68 -16.06
N ASP A 325 -17.04 23.00 -16.11
CA ASP A 325 -17.79 22.65 -14.90
C ASP A 325 -17.13 21.47 -14.17
N PHE A 326 -16.51 20.55 -14.91
CA PHE A 326 -15.65 19.51 -14.33
C PHE A 326 -14.43 20.12 -13.63
N ASP A 327 -13.75 21.09 -14.25
CA ASP A 327 -12.61 21.78 -13.64
C ASP A 327 -12.99 22.49 -12.33
N LYS A 328 -14.18 23.10 -12.28
CA LYS A 328 -14.73 23.67 -11.03
C LYS A 328 -15.00 22.60 -9.98
N PHE A 329 -15.53 21.44 -10.38
CA PHE A 329 -15.75 20.31 -9.47
C PHE A 329 -14.42 19.78 -8.91
N VAL A 330 -13.40 19.60 -9.74
CA VAL A 330 -12.05 19.18 -9.31
C VAL A 330 -11.42 20.21 -8.38
N ALA A 331 -11.54 21.50 -8.69
CA ALA A 331 -11.04 22.57 -7.84
C ALA A 331 -11.73 22.58 -6.46
N ALA A 332 -13.07 22.48 -6.42
CA ALA A 332 -13.83 22.42 -5.18
C ALA A 332 -13.50 21.18 -4.34
N THR A 333 -13.28 20.04 -4.99
CA THR A 333 -12.83 18.79 -4.33
C THR A 333 -11.48 19.00 -3.64
N ARG A 334 -10.52 19.62 -4.34
CA ARG A 334 -9.19 19.93 -3.79
C ARG A 334 -9.26 20.95 -2.65
N ASP A 335 -10.09 21.98 -2.76
CA ASP A 335 -10.26 23.00 -1.73
C ASP A 335 -10.84 22.42 -0.43
N LEU A 336 -11.56 21.29 -0.51
CA LEU A 336 -12.03 20.48 0.62
C LEU A 336 -11.01 19.44 1.11
N GLY A 337 -9.80 19.41 0.54
CA GLY A 337 -8.74 18.48 0.93
C GLY A 337 -8.88 17.07 0.35
N MET A 338 -9.72 16.88 -0.67
CA MET A 338 -9.93 15.60 -1.34
C MET A 338 -9.32 15.60 -2.76
N GLU A 339 -9.15 14.40 -3.33
CA GLU A 339 -8.74 14.20 -4.72
C GLU A 339 -9.83 13.49 -5.53
N VAL A 340 -9.94 13.84 -6.82
CA VAL A 340 -10.82 13.11 -7.75
C VAL A 340 -10.08 11.90 -8.30
N ALA A 341 -10.72 10.73 -8.22
CA ALA A 341 -10.39 9.54 -8.97
C ALA A 341 -11.43 9.31 -10.07
N LEU A 342 -11.00 9.17 -11.32
CA LEU A 342 -11.89 8.82 -12.43
C LEU A 342 -11.81 7.34 -12.78
N ASP A 343 -12.94 6.75 -13.13
CA ASP A 343 -12.97 5.43 -13.77
C ASP A 343 -12.27 5.49 -15.14
N LEU A 344 -11.38 4.53 -15.40
CA LEU A 344 -10.76 4.28 -16.69
C LEU A 344 -11.21 2.91 -17.20
N ALA A 345 -12.34 2.90 -17.92
CA ALA A 345 -12.89 1.71 -18.56
C ALA A 345 -12.58 1.68 -20.05
N LEU A 346 -11.56 0.91 -20.44
CA LEU A 346 -11.12 0.79 -21.84
C LEU A 346 -12.05 -0.13 -22.65
N GLN A 347 -13.18 0.42 -23.09
CA GLN A 347 -14.22 -0.23 -23.89
C GLN A 347 -15.12 0.82 -24.53
N CYS A 348 -15.97 0.44 -25.48
CA CYS A 348 -16.80 1.39 -26.23
C CYS A 348 -18.22 0.89 -26.38
N ALA A 349 -19.22 1.76 -26.22
CA ALA A 349 -20.55 1.50 -26.75
C ALA A 349 -20.52 1.45 -28.29
N PRO A 350 -21.53 0.83 -28.95
CA PRO A 350 -21.54 0.69 -30.40
C PRO A 350 -21.53 2.02 -31.17
N ASP A 351 -22.01 3.09 -30.56
CA ASP A 351 -22.05 4.44 -31.10
C ASP A 351 -20.89 5.34 -30.65
N HIS A 352 -19.87 4.80 -29.97
CA HIS A 352 -18.63 5.52 -29.69
C HIS A 352 -17.92 5.93 -31.00
N PRO A 353 -17.31 7.13 -31.10
CA PRO A 353 -16.60 7.57 -32.31
C PRO A 353 -15.55 6.56 -32.82
N TRP A 354 -14.76 5.96 -31.93
CA TRP A 354 -13.81 4.89 -32.29
C TRP A 354 -14.46 3.66 -32.95
N ALA A 355 -15.68 3.27 -32.56
CA ALA A 355 -16.37 2.14 -33.18
C ALA A 355 -16.75 2.41 -34.66
N ARG A 356 -16.82 3.69 -35.06
CA ARG A 356 -16.99 4.12 -36.45
C ARG A 356 -15.65 4.36 -37.15
N ASP A 357 -14.77 5.12 -36.51
CA ASP A 357 -13.60 5.72 -37.15
C ASP A 357 -12.33 4.86 -37.03
N HIS A 358 -12.28 3.94 -36.05
CA HIS A 358 -11.12 3.12 -35.72
C HIS A 358 -11.51 1.64 -35.56
N ARG A 359 -12.19 1.09 -36.57
CA ARG A 359 -12.68 -0.29 -36.61
C ARG A 359 -11.59 -1.34 -36.33
N GLN A 360 -10.34 -1.04 -36.70
CA GLN A 360 -9.17 -1.89 -36.43
C GLN A 360 -8.89 -2.11 -34.92
N TRP A 361 -9.37 -1.23 -34.04
CA TRP A 361 -9.24 -1.40 -32.57
C TRP A 361 -10.28 -2.36 -31.98
N PHE A 362 -11.02 -3.08 -32.82
CA PHE A 362 -12.01 -4.08 -32.40
C PHE A 362 -11.76 -5.41 -33.13
N THR A 363 -12.32 -6.49 -32.58
CA THR A 363 -12.36 -7.78 -33.26
C THR A 363 -13.62 -7.87 -34.10
N GLU A 364 -13.51 -7.57 -35.40
CA GLU A 364 -14.60 -7.80 -36.35
C GLU A 364 -14.78 -9.30 -36.66
N LEU A 365 -16.03 -9.74 -36.62
CA LEU A 365 -16.45 -11.07 -37.04
C LEU A 365 -16.53 -11.15 -38.57
N PRO A 366 -16.58 -12.36 -39.16
CA PRO A 366 -16.62 -12.53 -40.61
C PRO A 366 -17.80 -11.86 -41.34
N ASP A 367 -18.87 -11.51 -40.62
CA ASP A 367 -20.03 -10.79 -41.15
C ASP A 367 -19.94 -9.26 -41.00
N GLY A 368 -18.82 -8.74 -40.46
CA GLY A 368 -18.56 -7.32 -40.24
C GLY A 368 -19.14 -6.76 -38.94
N THR A 369 -19.74 -7.61 -38.08
CA THR A 369 -20.20 -7.23 -36.74
C THR A 369 -19.08 -7.33 -35.70
N ILE A 370 -19.25 -6.68 -34.55
CA ILE A 370 -18.34 -6.79 -33.40
C ILE A 370 -19.11 -7.47 -32.26
N ALA A 371 -18.51 -8.52 -31.69
CA ALA A 371 -19.11 -9.20 -30.54
C ALA A 371 -19.12 -8.29 -29.31
N TYR A 372 -20.20 -8.36 -28.54
CA TYR A 372 -20.31 -7.62 -27.28
C TYR A 372 -19.39 -8.21 -26.20
N ALA A 373 -19.02 -7.42 -25.19
CA ALA A 373 -18.12 -7.87 -24.14
C ALA A 373 -18.82 -8.82 -23.16
N GLU A 374 -18.07 -9.79 -22.63
CA GLU A 374 -18.53 -10.71 -21.58
C GLU A 374 -17.49 -10.83 -20.48
N ASN A 375 -17.95 -10.95 -19.24
CA ASN A 375 -17.14 -11.45 -18.12
C ASN A 375 -17.95 -12.57 -17.46
N PRO A 376 -17.85 -13.83 -17.97
CA PRO A 376 -18.78 -14.89 -17.64
C PRO A 376 -18.96 -15.07 -16.12
N PRO A 377 -20.21 -15.14 -15.62
CA PRO A 377 -21.47 -15.27 -16.37
C PRO A 377 -22.11 -13.93 -16.82
N LYS A 378 -21.51 -12.77 -16.53
CA LYS A 378 -22.05 -11.45 -16.89
C LYS A 378 -21.91 -11.18 -18.39
N LYS A 379 -22.98 -10.63 -18.99
CA LYS A 379 -23.06 -10.20 -20.40
C LYS A 379 -23.26 -8.68 -20.48
N TYR A 380 -22.53 -8.04 -21.39
CA TYR A 380 -22.55 -6.60 -21.56
C TYR A 380 -22.87 -6.25 -23.02
N GLN A 381 -24.15 -6.38 -23.38
CA GLN A 381 -24.66 -6.17 -24.75
C GLN A 381 -24.50 -4.73 -25.25
N ASP A 382 -24.32 -3.80 -24.33
CA ASP A 382 -24.18 -2.36 -24.51
C ASP A 382 -22.73 -1.91 -24.80
N ILE A 383 -21.75 -2.83 -24.83
CA ILE A 383 -20.33 -2.50 -25.02
C ILE A 383 -19.57 -3.50 -25.88
N TYR A 384 -18.55 -3.00 -26.58
CA TYR A 384 -17.55 -3.72 -27.34
C TYR A 384 -16.18 -3.68 -26.64
N PRO A 385 -15.46 -4.83 -26.56
CA PRO A 385 -14.10 -4.86 -26.06
C PRO A 385 -13.13 -4.35 -27.13
N LEU A 386 -12.10 -3.61 -26.69
CA LEU A 386 -10.99 -3.19 -27.55
C LEU A 386 -10.05 -4.36 -27.83
N ASN A 387 -9.49 -4.39 -29.04
CA ASN A 387 -8.47 -5.31 -29.50
C ASN A 387 -7.12 -4.57 -29.57
N PHE A 388 -6.17 -5.02 -28.74
CA PHE A 388 -4.85 -4.41 -28.59
C PHE A 388 -3.79 -5.02 -29.51
N ASP A 389 -4.13 -6.03 -30.31
CA ASP A 389 -3.20 -6.80 -31.14
C ASP A 389 -3.21 -6.35 -32.61
N ASN A 390 -4.34 -5.79 -33.09
CA ASN A 390 -4.52 -5.40 -34.49
C ASN A 390 -3.74 -4.11 -34.86
N ASP A 391 -3.78 -3.10 -33.99
CA ASP A 391 -3.05 -1.83 -34.13
C ASP A 391 -2.57 -1.36 -32.73
N PRO A 392 -1.56 -2.03 -32.15
CA PRO A 392 -1.10 -1.71 -30.80
C PRO A 392 -0.59 -0.27 -30.70
N ALA A 393 0.19 0.19 -31.68
CA ALA A 393 0.79 1.53 -31.63
C ALA A 393 -0.28 2.63 -31.60
N GLY A 394 -1.27 2.58 -32.50
CA GLY A 394 -2.34 3.56 -32.54
C GLY A 394 -3.19 3.58 -31.26
N LEU A 395 -3.60 2.41 -30.77
CA LEU A 395 -4.43 2.32 -29.57
C LEU A 395 -3.67 2.74 -28.30
N TYR A 396 -2.39 2.35 -28.17
CA TYR A 396 -1.57 2.71 -27.01
C TYR A 396 -1.40 4.23 -26.90
N ASP A 397 -1.04 4.88 -28.00
CA ASP A 397 -0.85 6.34 -28.05
C ASP A 397 -2.16 7.09 -27.74
N GLU A 398 -3.29 6.61 -28.26
CA GLU A 398 -4.60 7.23 -28.00
C GLU A 398 -5.03 7.08 -26.54
N VAL A 399 -4.86 5.91 -25.93
CA VAL A 399 -5.19 5.75 -24.50
C VAL A 399 -4.28 6.61 -23.62
N LEU A 400 -2.99 6.72 -23.94
CA LEU A 400 -2.09 7.62 -23.24
C LEU A 400 -2.53 9.09 -23.41
N ARG A 401 -2.98 9.50 -24.60
CA ARG A 401 -3.53 10.85 -24.84
C ARG A 401 -4.75 11.11 -23.97
N VAL A 402 -5.70 10.17 -23.89
CA VAL A 402 -6.90 10.26 -23.04
C VAL A 402 -6.53 10.41 -21.57
N VAL A 403 -5.61 9.58 -21.05
CA VAL A 403 -5.18 9.67 -19.66
C VAL A 403 -4.52 11.03 -19.38
N ARG A 404 -3.67 11.51 -20.29
CA ARG A 404 -3.03 12.83 -20.17
C ARG A 404 -4.02 13.97 -20.21
N HIS A 405 -5.06 13.89 -21.03
CA HIS A 405 -6.13 14.89 -21.06
C HIS A 405 -6.74 15.07 -19.66
N TRP A 406 -7.14 13.99 -18.99
CA TRP A 406 -7.69 14.08 -17.63
C TRP A 406 -6.66 14.51 -16.57
N MET A 407 -5.38 14.17 -16.76
CA MET A 407 -4.29 14.68 -15.91
C MET A 407 -4.14 16.20 -16.02
N ASP A 408 -4.31 16.76 -17.22
CA ASP A 408 -4.26 18.21 -17.46
C ASP A 408 -5.44 18.94 -16.78
N HIS A 409 -6.57 18.23 -16.60
CA HIS A 409 -7.74 18.66 -15.80
C HIS A 409 -7.64 18.30 -14.30
N GLY A 410 -6.44 18.00 -13.81
CA GLY A 410 -6.18 17.85 -12.38
C GLY A 410 -6.46 16.46 -11.78
N VAL A 411 -6.84 15.46 -12.59
CA VAL A 411 -7.04 14.08 -12.13
C VAL A 411 -5.69 13.39 -11.91
N LYS A 412 -5.41 12.96 -10.67
CA LYS A 412 -4.17 12.27 -10.29
C LYS A 412 -4.39 10.82 -9.90
N ILE A 413 -5.63 10.32 -9.97
CA ILE A 413 -5.96 8.96 -9.58
C ILE A 413 -6.89 8.37 -10.64
N PHE A 414 -6.57 7.16 -11.11
CA PHE A 414 -7.41 6.41 -12.04
C PHE A 414 -7.81 5.07 -11.41
N ARG A 415 -9.12 4.84 -11.24
CA ARG A 415 -9.66 3.52 -10.93
C ARG A 415 -9.84 2.81 -12.26
N VAL A 416 -9.02 1.79 -12.52
CA VAL A 416 -8.99 1.10 -13.81
C VAL A 416 -9.91 -0.11 -13.75
N ASP A 417 -10.89 -0.14 -14.64
CA ASP A 417 -11.90 -1.19 -14.73
C ASP A 417 -11.33 -2.47 -15.34
N ASN A 418 -11.55 -3.61 -14.66
CA ASN A 418 -11.24 -4.94 -15.13
C ASN A 418 -9.90 -5.07 -15.92
N PRO A 419 -8.74 -4.57 -15.41
CA PRO A 419 -7.50 -4.54 -16.18
C PRO A 419 -6.99 -5.94 -16.55
N HIS A 420 -7.46 -6.99 -15.87
CA HIS A 420 -7.18 -8.38 -16.18
C HIS A 420 -7.79 -8.89 -17.50
N THR A 421 -8.62 -8.07 -18.17
CA THR A 421 -9.18 -8.33 -19.50
C THR A 421 -8.40 -7.66 -20.64
N LYS A 422 -7.39 -6.84 -20.30
CA LYS A 422 -6.50 -6.15 -21.25
C LYS A 422 -5.09 -6.73 -21.14
N PRO A 423 -4.24 -6.63 -22.19
CA PRO A 423 -2.90 -7.19 -22.14
C PRO A 423 -2.04 -6.62 -21.00
N PRO A 424 -1.26 -7.46 -20.29
CA PRO A 424 -0.46 -7.00 -19.15
C PRO A 424 0.71 -6.08 -19.54
N ASP A 425 1.26 -6.24 -20.73
CA ASP A 425 2.34 -5.40 -21.27
C ASP A 425 1.87 -3.97 -21.56
N PHE A 426 0.65 -3.81 -22.07
CA PHE A 426 0.00 -2.51 -22.22
C PHE A 426 -0.02 -1.74 -20.91
N TRP A 427 -0.41 -2.37 -19.80
CA TRP A 427 -0.47 -1.70 -18.50
C TRP A 427 0.90 -1.28 -17.98
N ALA A 428 1.91 -2.16 -18.11
CA ALA A 428 3.28 -1.82 -17.72
C ALA A 428 3.82 -0.64 -18.54
N TRP A 429 3.50 -0.59 -19.84
CA TRP A 429 3.84 0.53 -20.70
C TRP A 429 3.11 1.81 -20.28
N LEU A 430 1.77 1.78 -20.15
CA LEU A 430 0.95 2.96 -19.87
C LEU A 430 1.34 3.59 -18.54
N ILE A 431 1.44 2.78 -17.47
CA ILE A 431 1.83 3.25 -16.14
C ILE A 431 3.24 3.84 -16.19
N GLY A 432 4.15 3.19 -16.92
CA GLY A 432 5.53 3.67 -17.10
C GLY A 432 5.61 5.02 -17.82
N GLN A 433 4.81 5.23 -18.87
CA GLN A 433 4.74 6.51 -19.58
C GLN A 433 4.13 7.61 -18.71
N VAL A 434 3.00 7.31 -18.04
CA VAL A 434 2.31 8.28 -17.19
C VAL A 434 3.20 8.69 -16.01
N LYS A 435 3.81 7.75 -15.30
CA LYS A 435 4.71 8.06 -14.17
C LYS A 435 6.03 8.71 -14.57
N ALA A 436 6.45 8.56 -15.83
CA ALA A 436 7.60 9.31 -16.35
C ALA A 436 7.27 10.80 -16.58
N ILE A 437 6.00 11.12 -16.86
CA ILE A 437 5.51 12.50 -16.98
C ILE A 437 5.20 13.06 -15.58
N ASP A 438 4.44 12.32 -14.79
CA ASP A 438 4.01 12.71 -13.46
C ASP A 438 4.00 11.48 -12.51
N PRO A 439 5.02 11.32 -11.66
CA PRO A 439 5.14 10.18 -10.77
C PRO A 439 4.07 10.14 -9.67
N ASP A 440 3.35 11.24 -9.42
CA ASP A 440 2.31 11.32 -8.39
C ASP A 440 0.97 10.73 -8.84
N VAL A 441 0.81 10.42 -10.12
CA VAL A 441 -0.40 9.76 -10.64
C VAL A 441 -0.49 8.31 -10.14
N LEU A 442 -1.64 7.91 -9.60
CA LEU A 442 -1.88 6.61 -9.00
C LEU A 442 -2.91 5.80 -9.79
N PHE A 443 -2.74 4.48 -9.82
CA PHE A 443 -3.65 3.55 -10.51
C PHE A 443 -4.19 2.49 -9.53
N LEU A 444 -5.52 2.41 -9.40
CA LEU A 444 -6.21 1.36 -8.67
C LEU A 444 -6.70 0.28 -9.63
N SER A 445 -6.24 -0.96 -9.45
CA SER A 445 -6.67 -2.11 -10.26
C SER A 445 -7.95 -2.73 -9.71
N GLU A 446 -9.06 -2.63 -10.43
CA GLU A 446 -10.27 -3.41 -10.15
C GLU A 446 -10.21 -4.80 -10.80
N ALA A 447 -9.55 -5.75 -10.14
CA ALA A 447 -9.34 -7.08 -10.70
C ALA A 447 -9.79 -8.17 -9.75
N PHE A 448 -11.07 -8.55 -9.83
CA PHE A 448 -11.61 -9.75 -9.17
C PHE A 448 -11.32 -10.99 -10.02
N THR A 449 -10.07 -11.47 -9.94
CA THR A 449 -9.51 -12.49 -10.81
C THR A 449 -8.48 -13.33 -10.05
N PRO A 450 -8.26 -14.63 -10.37
CA PRO A 450 -7.39 -15.50 -9.59
C PRO A 450 -6.06 -14.86 -9.16
N PRO A 451 -5.54 -15.17 -7.95
CA PRO A 451 -4.42 -14.48 -7.33
C PRO A 451 -3.21 -14.26 -8.24
N ALA A 452 -2.85 -15.23 -9.08
CA ALA A 452 -1.74 -15.09 -10.02
C ALA A 452 -1.85 -13.86 -10.94
N ARG A 453 -3.07 -13.58 -11.47
CA ARG A 453 -3.32 -12.41 -12.32
C ARG A 453 -3.41 -11.12 -11.51
N GLN A 454 -4.16 -11.13 -10.40
CA GLN A 454 -4.31 -9.96 -9.54
C GLN A 454 -2.96 -9.48 -8.99
N TYR A 455 -2.12 -10.41 -8.50
CA TYR A 455 -0.79 -10.11 -7.98
C TYR A 455 0.18 -9.74 -9.11
N GLY A 456 0.03 -10.35 -10.29
CA GLY A 456 0.79 -9.98 -11.48
C GLY A 456 0.59 -8.52 -11.88
N LEU A 457 -0.67 -8.04 -11.92
CA LEU A 457 -0.98 -6.64 -12.21
C LEU A 457 -0.38 -5.68 -11.18
N ALA A 458 -0.44 -6.02 -9.89
CA ALA A 458 0.23 -5.22 -8.86
C ALA A 458 1.74 -5.14 -9.12
N LYS A 459 2.41 -6.26 -9.40
CA LYS A 459 3.86 -6.29 -9.70
C LYS A 459 4.23 -5.46 -10.94
N LEU A 460 3.36 -5.40 -11.95
CA LEU A 460 3.58 -4.66 -13.19
C LEU A 460 3.52 -3.13 -13.03
N GLY A 461 2.94 -2.62 -11.94
CA GLY A 461 2.98 -1.20 -11.64
C GLY A 461 1.71 -0.62 -11.01
N PHE A 462 0.58 -1.35 -11.01
CA PHE A 462 -0.65 -0.86 -10.39
C PHE A 462 -0.44 -0.50 -8.93
N THR A 463 -0.73 0.75 -8.56
CA THR A 463 -0.45 1.31 -7.24
C THR A 463 -1.20 0.58 -6.13
N GLN A 464 -2.50 0.36 -6.37
CA GLN A 464 -3.43 -0.31 -5.46
C GLN A 464 -4.19 -1.44 -6.16
N SER A 465 -4.83 -2.30 -5.39
CA SER A 465 -5.65 -3.40 -5.90
C SER A 465 -6.92 -3.54 -5.09
N TYR A 466 -8.06 -3.73 -5.77
CA TYR A 466 -9.20 -4.35 -5.14
C TYR A 466 -8.84 -5.75 -4.61
N SER A 467 -9.67 -6.29 -3.73
CA SER A 467 -9.39 -7.52 -3.00
C SER A 467 -10.64 -8.34 -2.78
N TYR A 468 -10.46 -9.59 -2.33
CA TYR A 468 -11.58 -10.47 -2.01
C TYR A 468 -12.26 -10.19 -0.67
N PHE A 469 -11.99 -9.04 -0.05
CA PHE A 469 -12.49 -8.68 1.28
C PHE A 469 -13.99 -8.91 1.45
N THR A 470 -14.82 -8.52 0.49
CA THR A 470 -16.28 -8.67 0.54
C THR A 470 -16.72 -10.13 0.74
N TRP A 471 -15.99 -11.08 0.16
CA TRP A 471 -16.21 -12.52 0.29
C TRP A 471 -15.32 -13.18 1.37
N ARG A 472 -14.84 -12.41 2.35
CA ARG A 472 -14.17 -12.91 3.56
C ARG A 472 -15.01 -12.49 4.75
N THR A 473 -15.72 -13.44 5.35
CA THR A 473 -16.82 -13.18 6.27
C THR A 473 -16.69 -13.93 7.58
N ALA A 474 -16.21 -15.16 7.55
CA ALA A 474 -15.91 -15.93 8.74
C ALA A 474 -14.63 -15.44 9.42
N LYS A 475 -14.49 -15.69 10.72
CA LYS A 475 -13.29 -15.35 11.52
C LYS A 475 -12.01 -15.85 10.85
N TRP A 476 -11.98 -17.12 10.45
CA TRP A 476 -10.81 -17.74 9.82
C TRP A 476 -10.50 -17.14 8.43
N GLU A 477 -11.53 -16.83 7.63
CA GLU A 477 -11.37 -16.16 6.33
C GLU A 477 -10.75 -14.77 6.49
N LEU A 478 -11.20 -14.01 7.50
CA LEU A 478 -10.68 -12.67 7.80
C LEU A 478 -9.25 -12.72 8.34
N THR A 479 -8.93 -13.70 9.19
CA THR A 479 -7.57 -13.92 9.69
C THR A 479 -6.62 -14.29 8.55
N GLU A 480 -6.99 -15.27 7.72
CA GLU A 480 -6.22 -15.66 6.53
C GLU A 480 -6.01 -14.45 5.60
N PHE A 481 -7.09 -13.73 5.28
CA PHE A 481 -7.04 -12.54 4.44
C PHE A 481 -6.12 -11.46 5.01
N GLY A 482 -6.21 -11.17 6.31
CA GLY A 482 -5.37 -10.18 6.98
C GLY A 482 -3.88 -10.54 6.95
N ASN A 483 -3.55 -11.81 7.19
CA ASN A 483 -2.18 -12.31 7.09
C ASN A 483 -1.67 -12.24 5.64
N ASP A 484 -2.49 -12.62 4.66
CA ASP A 484 -2.15 -12.57 3.24
C ASP A 484 -1.82 -11.15 2.79
N ILE A 485 -2.66 -10.16 3.11
CA ILE A 485 -2.39 -8.78 2.67
C ILE A 485 -1.14 -8.19 3.31
N ALA A 486 -0.81 -8.60 4.54
CA ALA A 486 0.41 -8.18 5.23
C ALA A 486 1.67 -8.83 4.60
N ALA A 487 1.60 -10.12 4.28
CA ALA A 487 2.69 -10.85 3.62
C ALA A 487 3.01 -10.32 2.21
N LEU A 488 2.01 -9.75 1.52
CA LEU A 488 2.16 -9.22 0.16
C LEU A 488 2.48 -7.71 0.11
N ALA A 489 2.73 -7.08 1.26
CA ALA A 489 2.87 -5.62 1.37
C ALA A 489 3.99 -5.02 0.51
N ASP A 490 5.02 -5.79 0.18
CA ASP A 490 6.17 -5.32 -0.61
C ASP A 490 5.85 -5.05 -2.08
N PHE A 491 4.69 -5.48 -2.60
CA PHE A 491 4.31 -5.20 -3.99
C PHE A 491 2.81 -4.97 -4.21
N ARG A 492 1.95 -5.26 -3.23
CA ARG A 492 0.50 -5.10 -3.34
C ARG A 492 -0.05 -4.28 -2.17
N ARG A 493 -0.84 -3.26 -2.50
CA ARG A 493 -1.56 -2.43 -1.53
C ARG A 493 -3.07 -2.65 -1.74
N PRO A 494 -3.79 -3.27 -0.80
CA PRO A 494 -5.21 -3.50 -0.98
C PRO A 494 -6.00 -2.20 -0.75
N ASN A 495 -7.03 -1.98 -1.56
CA ASN A 495 -8.09 -1.00 -1.29
C ASN A 495 -9.35 -1.78 -0.90
N LEU A 496 -9.76 -1.67 0.37
CA LEU A 496 -10.84 -2.46 0.96
C LEU A 496 -12.17 -1.72 0.84
N PHE A 497 -12.83 -1.84 -0.31
CA PHE A 497 -14.21 -1.37 -0.47
C PHE A 497 -15.18 -2.27 0.30
N VAL A 498 -16.06 -1.66 1.11
CA VAL A 498 -17.10 -2.40 1.87
C VAL A 498 -18.28 -2.86 1.01
N ASN A 499 -18.53 -2.12 -0.07
CA ASN A 499 -19.50 -2.39 -1.12
C ASN A 499 -19.01 -1.73 -2.41
N THR A 500 -19.55 -2.14 -3.55
CA THR A 500 -19.38 -1.46 -4.85
C THR A 500 -20.72 -1.50 -5.59
N PRO A 501 -20.93 -0.73 -6.68
CA PRO A 501 -22.16 -0.81 -7.46
C PRO A 501 -22.51 -2.22 -7.98
N ASP A 502 -21.52 -3.11 -8.05
CA ASP A 502 -21.64 -4.51 -8.48
C ASP A 502 -21.70 -5.54 -7.33
N ILE A 503 -21.40 -5.13 -6.09
CA ILE A 503 -21.21 -6.04 -4.95
C ILE A 503 -21.95 -5.53 -3.73
N LEU A 504 -23.13 -6.10 -3.50
CA LEU A 504 -23.87 -6.13 -2.26
C LEU A 504 -23.84 -7.56 -1.71
N HIS A 505 -22.83 -7.87 -0.89
CA HIS A 505 -22.66 -9.23 -0.37
C HIS A 505 -23.82 -9.67 0.54
N ALA A 506 -24.17 -10.97 0.53
CA ALA A 506 -25.31 -11.53 1.27
C ALA A 506 -25.31 -11.19 2.77
N ILE A 507 -24.14 -11.07 3.41
CA ILE A 507 -24.06 -10.68 4.83
C ILE A 507 -24.67 -9.30 5.09
N LEU A 508 -24.57 -8.36 4.16
CA LEU A 508 -25.18 -7.03 4.29
C LEU A 508 -26.69 -7.09 4.04
N GLN A 509 -27.14 -8.02 3.19
CA GLN A 509 -28.55 -8.21 2.86
C GLN A 509 -29.35 -8.77 4.05
N HIS A 510 -28.75 -9.69 4.81
CA HIS A 510 -29.49 -10.47 5.82
C HIS A 510 -29.24 -10.04 7.27
N ASN A 511 -28.16 -9.30 7.55
CA ASN A 511 -27.72 -9.05 8.94
C ASN A 511 -27.93 -7.62 9.45
N GLY A 512 -28.76 -6.83 8.75
CA GLY A 512 -29.22 -5.51 9.21
C GLY A 512 -28.12 -4.46 9.40
N PRO A 513 -28.46 -3.30 10.02
CA PRO A 513 -27.54 -2.17 10.17
C PRO A 513 -26.24 -2.47 10.93
N GLY A 514 -26.28 -3.37 11.91
CA GLY A 514 -25.09 -3.76 12.68
C GLY A 514 -23.98 -4.34 11.80
N MET A 515 -24.34 -5.11 10.75
CA MET A 515 -23.35 -5.67 9.85
C MET A 515 -22.66 -4.61 8.98
N PHE A 516 -23.35 -3.51 8.64
CA PHE A 516 -22.70 -2.39 7.96
C PHE A 516 -21.63 -1.75 8.87
N ALA A 517 -21.93 -1.56 10.16
CA ALA A 517 -20.92 -1.06 11.09
C ALA A 517 -19.72 -2.03 11.23
N ILE A 518 -19.97 -3.35 11.35
CA ILE A 518 -18.92 -4.38 11.45
C ILE A 518 -18.00 -4.36 10.23
N ARG A 519 -18.58 -4.35 9.02
CA ARG A 519 -17.80 -4.35 7.77
C ARG A 519 -17.04 -3.05 7.56
N ALA A 520 -17.58 -1.91 7.99
CA ALA A 520 -16.87 -0.65 8.02
C ALA A 520 -15.66 -0.69 8.95
N VAL A 521 -15.79 -1.21 10.19
CA VAL A 521 -14.65 -1.38 11.12
C VAL A 521 -13.56 -2.23 10.47
N LEU A 522 -13.90 -3.42 9.99
CA LEU A 522 -12.93 -4.35 9.38
C LEU A 522 -12.17 -3.71 8.22
N ALA A 523 -12.86 -3.04 7.29
CA ALA A 523 -12.21 -2.37 6.17
C ALA A 523 -11.31 -1.21 6.63
N ALA A 524 -11.84 -0.36 7.50
CA ALA A 524 -11.20 0.86 7.99
C ALA A 524 -9.96 0.61 8.86
N THR A 525 -9.87 -0.52 9.57
CA THR A 525 -8.74 -0.79 10.48
C THR A 525 -7.76 -1.82 9.91
N MET A 526 -8.22 -2.79 9.11
CA MET A 526 -7.32 -3.73 8.41
C MET A 526 -6.61 -3.04 7.23
N GLY A 527 -7.36 -2.31 6.40
CA GLY A 527 -6.86 -1.70 5.16
C GLY A 527 -6.39 -0.25 5.35
N PRO A 528 -5.11 0.07 5.08
CA PRO A 528 -4.67 1.46 5.02
C PRO A 528 -5.40 2.27 3.96
N ALA A 529 -5.78 1.65 2.84
CA ALA A 529 -6.75 2.19 1.90
C ALA A 529 -8.07 1.42 2.01
N TRP A 530 -9.18 2.14 2.14
CA TRP A 530 -10.52 1.56 2.21
C TRP A 530 -11.52 2.45 1.49
N GLY A 531 -12.67 1.89 1.12
CA GLY A 531 -13.67 2.63 0.34
C GLY A 531 -15.12 2.29 0.68
N VAL A 532 -16.01 3.23 0.37
CA VAL A 532 -17.45 3.13 0.55
C VAL A 532 -18.14 3.62 -0.72
N TYR A 533 -19.13 2.87 -1.22
CA TYR A 533 -20.02 3.31 -2.29
C TYR A 533 -21.32 3.88 -1.69
N SER A 534 -21.72 5.05 -2.18
CA SER A 534 -22.85 5.85 -1.70
C SER A 534 -24.15 5.04 -1.59
N GLY A 535 -24.82 5.16 -0.44
CA GLY A 535 -26.00 4.38 -0.08
C GLY A 535 -25.70 3.33 0.99
N TYR A 536 -24.42 2.98 1.19
CA TYR A 536 -23.97 2.14 2.29
C TYR A 536 -24.39 2.70 3.66
N GLU A 537 -24.20 4.00 3.83
CA GLU A 537 -24.54 4.74 5.02
C GLU A 537 -26.04 4.80 5.30
N LEU A 538 -26.87 4.54 4.30
CA LEU A 538 -28.33 4.43 4.43
C LEU A 538 -28.80 2.98 4.62
N PHE A 539 -27.87 2.04 4.76
CA PHE A 539 -28.14 0.61 4.90
C PHE A 539 -28.90 0.03 3.70
N GLU A 540 -28.60 0.50 2.47
CA GLU A 540 -29.16 -0.07 1.25
C GLU A 540 -28.73 -1.55 1.11
N HIS A 541 -29.66 -2.47 1.29
CA HIS A 541 -29.39 -3.91 1.45
C HIS A 541 -30.28 -4.81 0.59
N ARG A 542 -31.11 -4.26 -0.29
CA ARG A 542 -32.01 -5.04 -1.14
C ARG A 542 -31.31 -5.43 -2.45
N ALA A 543 -31.13 -6.72 -2.67
CA ALA A 543 -30.69 -7.25 -3.96
C ALA A 543 -31.84 -7.33 -4.96
N VAL A 544 -31.51 -7.33 -6.26
CA VAL A 544 -32.49 -7.45 -7.36
C VAL A 544 -33.30 -8.75 -7.28
N ARG A 545 -32.71 -9.80 -6.72
CA ARG A 545 -33.35 -11.08 -6.37
C ARG A 545 -32.49 -11.82 -5.35
N GLU A 546 -33.09 -12.79 -4.66
CA GLU A 546 -32.38 -13.68 -3.74
C GLU A 546 -31.21 -14.40 -4.44
N GLY A 547 -30.07 -14.50 -3.74
CA GLY A 547 -28.84 -15.09 -4.27
C GLY A 547 -28.06 -14.21 -5.27
N SER A 548 -28.50 -12.98 -5.53
CA SER A 548 -27.76 -12.00 -6.32
C SER A 548 -26.95 -11.06 -5.43
N GLU A 549 -25.78 -10.64 -5.88
CA GLU A 549 -25.00 -9.54 -5.26
C GLU A 549 -25.25 -8.19 -5.93
N GLU A 550 -26.10 -8.13 -6.96
CA GLU A 550 -26.50 -6.88 -7.61
C GLU A 550 -27.63 -6.19 -6.82
N TYR A 551 -27.48 -4.87 -6.61
CA TYR A 551 -28.50 -4.01 -6.01
C TYR A 551 -29.83 -4.03 -6.79
N LEU A 552 -30.95 -4.02 -6.07
CA LEU A 552 -32.26 -3.68 -6.64
C LEU A 552 -32.27 -2.20 -7.04
N ASP A 553 -32.90 -1.91 -8.18
CA ASP A 553 -33.01 -0.56 -8.73
C ASP A 553 -31.63 0.10 -8.82
N SER A 554 -30.65 -0.68 -9.30
CA SER A 554 -29.23 -0.32 -9.29
C SER A 554 -28.98 1.03 -9.98
N GLU A 555 -28.28 1.92 -9.27
CA GLU A 555 -27.87 3.25 -9.72
C GLU A 555 -27.04 3.23 -11.01
N LYS A 556 -26.48 2.06 -11.37
CA LYS A 556 -25.83 1.85 -12.67
C LYS A 556 -26.79 2.06 -13.84
N TYR A 557 -28.10 1.83 -13.67
CA TYR A 557 -29.08 1.87 -14.75
C TYR A 557 -30.22 2.88 -14.53
N GLU A 558 -30.24 3.55 -13.38
CA GLU A 558 -31.24 4.58 -13.05
C GLU A 558 -30.66 5.68 -12.14
N LEU A 559 -31.33 6.82 -12.08
CA LEU A 559 -30.96 7.90 -11.16
C LEU A 559 -31.43 7.55 -9.75
N ARG A 560 -30.54 7.71 -8.76
CA ARG A 560 -30.81 7.37 -7.35
C ARG A 560 -30.51 8.55 -6.41
N PRO A 561 -31.28 9.64 -6.50
CA PRO A 561 -31.23 10.69 -5.48
C PRO A 561 -31.57 10.10 -4.11
N ARG A 562 -30.88 10.59 -3.08
CA ARG A 562 -30.97 10.11 -1.70
C ARG A 562 -31.07 11.29 -0.74
N ASP A 563 -31.98 11.19 0.21
CA ASP A 563 -32.13 12.17 1.28
C ASP A 563 -31.25 11.77 2.49
N PHE A 564 -29.96 12.08 2.36
CA PHE A 564 -28.98 11.80 3.41
C PHE A 564 -29.22 12.63 4.67
N GLU A 565 -29.59 13.90 4.51
CA GLU A 565 -29.86 14.82 5.63
C GLU A 565 -31.07 14.35 6.44
N GLY A 566 -32.17 13.96 5.79
CA GLY A 566 -33.33 13.39 6.46
C GLY A 566 -33.00 12.08 7.18
N ALA A 567 -32.25 11.18 6.53
CA ALA A 567 -31.81 9.93 7.17
C ALA A 567 -30.92 10.16 8.40
N LEU A 568 -30.03 11.16 8.34
CA LEU A 568 -29.20 11.55 9.48
C LEU A 568 -30.03 12.15 10.61
N ALA A 569 -30.97 13.05 10.29
CA ALA A 569 -31.86 13.68 11.27
C ALA A 569 -32.75 12.66 12.00
N GLU A 570 -33.14 11.58 11.32
CA GLU A 570 -33.93 10.48 11.88
C GLU A 570 -33.08 9.42 12.61
N GLY A 571 -31.75 9.57 12.64
CA GLY A 571 -30.84 8.59 13.26
C GLY A 571 -30.72 7.28 12.47
N ARG A 572 -31.04 7.29 11.17
CA ARG A 572 -30.97 6.14 10.25
C ARG A 572 -29.80 6.23 9.27
N SER A 573 -28.71 6.89 9.67
CA SER A 573 -27.51 7.04 8.85
C SER A 573 -26.25 6.58 9.61
N LEU A 574 -25.35 5.90 8.90
CA LEU A 574 -24.04 5.48 9.41
C LEU A 574 -22.97 6.57 9.24
N GLU A 575 -23.29 7.72 8.64
CA GLU A 575 -22.33 8.83 8.42
C GLU A 575 -21.52 9.21 9.67
N PRO A 576 -22.12 9.39 10.87
CA PRO A 576 -21.35 9.76 12.05
C PRO A 576 -20.34 8.67 12.47
N PHE A 577 -20.69 7.40 12.25
CA PHE A 577 -19.81 6.29 12.56
C PHE A 577 -18.65 6.20 11.56
N ILE A 578 -18.92 6.37 10.26
CA ILE A 578 -17.89 6.44 9.20
C ILE A 578 -16.94 7.61 9.47
N LYS A 579 -17.48 8.78 9.84
CA LYS A 579 -16.70 9.94 10.27
C LYS A 579 -15.76 9.58 11.42
N ARG A 580 -16.30 8.95 12.47
CA ARG A 580 -15.50 8.53 13.62
C ARG A 580 -14.38 7.56 13.24
N LEU A 581 -14.64 6.60 12.36
CA LEU A 581 -13.61 5.68 11.86
C LEU A 581 -12.48 6.42 11.12
N ASN A 582 -12.82 7.37 10.26
CA ASN A 582 -11.82 8.16 9.53
C ASN A 582 -11.03 9.10 10.45
N GLU A 583 -11.65 9.68 11.49
CA GLU A 583 -10.94 10.42 12.54
C GLU A 583 -9.91 9.54 13.25
N ILE A 584 -10.31 8.34 13.69
CA ILE A 584 -9.42 7.38 14.37
C ILE A 584 -8.25 6.99 13.45
N ARG A 585 -8.51 6.71 12.17
CA ARG A 585 -7.49 6.39 11.18
C ARG A 585 -6.45 7.50 10.98
N ARG A 586 -6.88 8.77 11.02
CA ARG A 586 -5.98 9.92 10.94
C ARG A 586 -5.18 10.11 12.22
N LEU A 587 -5.78 9.83 13.37
CA LEU A 587 -5.15 9.96 14.68
C LEU A 587 -4.04 8.93 14.91
N HIS A 588 -4.21 7.71 14.39
CA HIS A 588 -3.35 6.56 14.67
C HIS A 588 -2.53 6.09 13.44
N PRO A 589 -1.25 6.47 13.32
CA PRO A 589 -0.33 5.98 12.29
C PRO A 589 -0.26 4.45 12.15
N ALA A 590 -0.56 3.68 13.21
CA ALA A 590 -0.63 2.23 13.17
C ALA A 590 -1.62 1.73 12.11
N LEU A 591 -2.77 2.40 11.96
CA LEU A 591 -3.80 2.03 10.98
C LEU A 591 -3.39 2.35 9.54
N GLN A 592 -2.35 3.17 9.36
CA GLN A 592 -1.78 3.53 8.06
C GLN A 592 -0.78 2.49 7.55
N GLN A 593 -0.33 1.55 8.39
CA GLN A 593 0.59 0.48 8.03
C GLN A 593 -0.14 -0.77 7.52
N LEU A 594 0.50 -1.56 6.65
CA LEU A 594 -0.07 -2.81 6.13
C LEU A 594 0.58 -4.05 6.76
N ARG A 595 1.90 -4.10 6.78
CA ARG A 595 2.70 -5.28 7.16
C ARG A 595 2.65 -5.65 8.65
N ASN A 596 2.25 -4.72 9.52
CA ASN A 596 2.36 -4.84 10.97
C ASN A 596 1.07 -5.32 11.66
N ILE A 597 0.19 -6.04 10.95
CA ILE A 597 -0.99 -6.63 11.58
C ILE A 597 -0.63 -7.93 12.30
N HIS A 598 -1.16 -8.12 13.50
CA HIS A 598 -0.98 -9.32 14.29
C HIS A 598 -2.32 -9.75 14.89
N PHE A 599 -2.69 -11.02 14.74
CA PHE A 599 -3.94 -11.56 15.27
C PHE A 599 -3.74 -12.18 16.64
N HIS A 600 -4.62 -11.83 17.57
CA HIS A 600 -4.61 -12.36 18.93
C HIS A 600 -5.68 -13.43 19.11
N THR A 601 -5.46 -14.33 20.07
CA THR A 601 -6.41 -15.40 20.37
C THR A 601 -7.58 -14.85 21.18
N ILE A 602 -8.81 -15.23 20.81
CA ILE A 602 -10.02 -14.87 21.54
C ILE A 602 -10.98 -16.06 21.52
N ASP A 603 -11.46 -16.44 22.71
CA ASP A 603 -12.18 -17.70 22.97
C ASP A 603 -13.66 -17.66 22.55
N ASN A 604 -13.94 -17.09 21.38
CA ASN A 604 -15.28 -17.04 20.79
C ASN A 604 -15.16 -16.95 19.26
N ASP A 605 -15.85 -17.83 18.53
CA ASP A 605 -15.80 -17.92 17.06
C ASP A 605 -16.45 -16.72 16.37
N ALA A 606 -17.38 -16.03 17.05
CA ALA A 606 -18.02 -14.81 16.59
C ALA A 606 -17.23 -13.54 16.93
N LEU A 607 -16.09 -13.63 17.63
CA LEU A 607 -15.23 -12.47 17.90
C LEU A 607 -13.86 -12.60 17.21
N LEU A 608 -13.34 -11.48 16.73
CA LEU A 608 -12.03 -11.37 16.10
C LEU A 608 -11.22 -10.28 16.78
N ALA A 609 -9.93 -10.53 17.02
CA ALA A 609 -9.02 -9.56 17.63
C ALA A 609 -7.69 -9.47 16.87
N TYR A 610 -7.23 -8.25 16.58
CA TYR A 610 -5.93 -8.00 15.98
C TYR A 610 -5.38 -6.64 16.38
N SER A 611 -4.05 -6.51 16.41
CA SER A 611 -3.34 -5.27 16.63
C SER A 611 -2.52 -4.85 15.42
N LYS A 612 -2.23 -3.55 15.34
CA LYS A 612 -1.30 -2.95 14.39
C LYS A 612 -0.42 -1.95 15.12
N PHE A 613 0.82 -1.79 14.68
CA PHE A 613 1.71 -0.75 15.21
C PHE A 613 2.45 0.03 14.12
N ASP A 614 2.83 1.26 14.44
CA ASP A 614 3.66 2.11 13.60
C ASP A 614 5.14 2.03 14.02
N PRO A 615 6.06 1.72 13.10
CA PRO A 615 7.48 1.58 13.43
C PRO A 615 8.21 2.92 13.62
N THR A 616 7.59 4.06 13.30
CA THR A 616 8.20 5.39 13.41
C THR A 616 7.88 6.05 14.75
N THR A 617 6.63 5.96 15.19
CA THR A 617 6.12 6.61 16.41
C THR A 617 5.97 5.62 17.57
N GLY A 618 5.78 4.33 17.28
CA GLY A 618 5.41 3.33 18.28
C GLY A 618 3.90 3.29 18.57
N ASP A 619 3.08 4.11 17.90
CA ASP A 619 1.61 4.07 17.98
C ASP A 619 1.12 2.64 17.77
N CYS A 620 0.18 2.18 18.60
CA CYS A 620 -0.32 0.82 18.59
C CYS A 620 -1.83 0.82 18.81
N VAL A 621 -2.55 0.15 17.92
CA VAL A 621 -4.01 0.05 17.97
C VAL A 621 -4.39 -1.42 18.00
N LEU A 622 -5.26 -1.80 18.93
CA LEU A 622 -5.87 -3.12 19.00
C LEU A 622 -7.36 -3.01 18.72
N VAL A 623 -7.86 -3.88 17.83
CA VAL A 623 -9.27 -3.94 17.47
C VAL A 623 -9.85 -5.27 17.96
N VAL A 624 -10.97 -5.21 18.66
CA VAL A 624 -11.82 -6.37 18.96
C VAL A 624 -13.17 -6.13 18.31
N VAL A 625 -13.62 -7.01 17.43
CA VAL A 625 -14.86 -6.83 16.66
C VAL A 625 -15.70 -8.09 16.69
N THR A 626 -17.02 -7.91 16.82
CA THR A 626 -17.99 -9.00 16.67
C THR A 626 -18.32 -9.24 15.20
N LEU A 627 -18.55 -10.51 14.85
CA LEU A 627 -19.04 -10.96 13.56
C LEU A 627 -20.53 -11.32 13.63
N ASN A 628 -21.15 -11.22 14.81
CA ASN A 628 -22.58 -11.37 15.04
C ASN A 628 -23.23 -9.98 15.13
N ALA A 629 -24.09 -9.64 14.17
CA ALA A 629 -24.75 -8.33 14.14
C ALA A 629 -25.99 -8.20 15.04
N PHE A 630 -26.41 -9.29 15.70
CA PHE A 630 -27.69 -9.35 16.40
C PHE A 630 -27.55 -9.45 17.91
N GLY A 631 -26.78 -10.42 18.39
CA GLY A 631 -26.68 -10.76 19.80
C GLY A 631 -25.38 -10.28 20.45
N PRO A 632 -25.38 -10.05 21.77
CA PRO A 632 -24.14 -9.79 22.49
C PRO A 632 -23.25 -11.04 22.51
N GLU A 633 -21.95 -10.81 22.37
CA GLU A 633 -20.91 -11.83 22.41
C GLU A 633 -19.89 -11.48 23.50
N GLU A 634 -19.47 -12.47 24.28
CA GLU A 634 -18.44 -12.31 25.30
C GLU A 634 -17.35 -13.38 25.18
N ALA A 635 -16.14 -13.04 25.61
CA ALA A 635 -15.00 -13.96 25.57
C ALA A 635 -13.87 -13.49 26.51
N THR A 636 -12.88 -14.36 26.67
CA THR A 636 -11.54 -13.96 27.11
C THR A 636 -10.66 -13.71 25.89
N LEU A 637 -10.07 -12.53 25.83
CA LEU A 637 -9.02 -12.13 24.89
C LEU A 637 -7.65 -12.47 25.47
N TRP A 638 -6.86 -13.24 24.73
CA TRP A 638 -5.49 -13.64 25.06
C TRP A 638 -4.50 -12.94 24.15
N LEU A 639 -3.81 -11.94 24.71
CA LEU A 639 -2.83 -11.14 23.98
C LEU A 639 -1.50 -11.88 23.84
N ASP A 640 -0.96 -11.86 22.63
CA ASP A 640 0.47 -12.12 22.42
C ASP A 640 1.23 -10.86 22.81
N MET A 641 1.68 -10.85 24.06
CA MET A 641 2.35 -9.69 24.68
C MET A 641 3.67 -9.34 23.97
N ALA A 642 4.37 -10.35 23.42
CA ALA A 642 5.60 -10.12 22.69
C ALA A 642 5.34 -9.31 21.41
N ALA A 643 4.25 -9.60 20.70
CA ALA A 643 3.83 -8.81 19.52
C ALA A 643 3.45 -7.36 19.85
N LEU A 644 3.19 -7.05 21.13
CA LEU A 644 2.89 -5.72 21.64
C LEU A 644 4.12 -5.04 22.27
N GLY A 645 5.28 -5.71 22.28
CA GLY A 645 6.50 -5.21 22.90
C GLY A 645 6.44 -5.15 24.43
N MET A 646 5.67 -6.04 25.05
CA MET A 646 5.43 -6.10 26.49
C MET A 646 5.76 -7.49 27.06
N GLU A 647 6.06 -7.55 28.36
CA GLU A 647 6.24 -8.81 29.08
C GLU A 647 4.89 -9.48 29.47
N PRO A 648 4.82 -10.82 29.58
CA PRO A 648 3.57 -11.54 29.84
C PRO A 648 2.82 -11.15 31.14
N TYR A 649 3.55 -10.64 32.15
CA TYR A 649 2.99 -10.27 33.45
C TYR A 649 2.61 -8.79 33.56
N GLU A 650 2.88 -7.98 32.53
CA GLU A 650 2.59 -6.55 32.56
C GLU A 650 1.08 -6.26 32.65
N ARG A 651 0.78 -5.14 33.31
CA ARG A 651 -0.56 -4.54 33.36
C ARG A 651 -0.48 -3.12 32.83
N PHE A 652 -1.45 -2.73 32.03
CA PHE A 652 -1.41 -1.45 31.32
C PHE A 652 -2.82 -0.86 31.18
N TRP A 653 -2.87 0.45 31.00
CA TRP A 653 -4.11 1.16 30.72
C TRP A 653 -4.34 1.25 29.22
N VAL A 654 -5.60 1.12 28.83
CA VAL A 654 -6.03 1.25 27.44
C VAL A 654 -7.28 2.11 27.36
N ARG A 655 -7.50 2.73 26.20
CA ARG A 655 -8.68 3.57 25.93
C ARG A 655 -9.36 3.15 24.64
N ASP A 656 -10.66 2.90 24.69
CA ASP A 656 -11.46 2.63 23.50
C ASP A 656 -11.85 3.95 22.82
N GLU A 657 -11.41 4.14 21.58
CA GLU A 657 -11.66 5.34 20.80
C GLU A 657 -13.10 5.44 20.30
N LEU A 658 -13.89 4.37 20.32
CA LEU A 658 -15.31 4.45 19.95
C LEU A 658 -16.17 4.98 21.08
N THR A 659 -15.93 4.52 22.31
CA THR A 659 -16.76 4.81 23.49
C THR A 659 -16.13 5.85 24.43
N GLY A 660 -14.81 5.99 24.41
CA GLY A 660 -14.03 6.80 25.35
C GLY A 660 -13.76 6.12 26.69
N GLU A 661 -14.23 4.88 26.89
CA GLU A 661 -14.00 4.10 28.10
C GLU A 661 -12.53 3.71 28.26
N GLU A 662 -12.06 3.62 29.51
CA GLU A 662 -10.71 3.19 29.86
C GLU A 662 -10.75 1.90 30.68
N TYR A 663 -9.79 1.01 30.41
CA TYR A 663 -9.67 -0.27 31.10
C TYR A 663 -8.23 -0.51 31.53
N GLN A 664 -8.04 -1.27 32.61
CA GLN A 664 -6.74 -1.82 32.98
C GLN A 664 -6.68 -3.28 32.53
N TRP A 665 -5.79 -3.57 31.59
CA TRP A 665 -5.64 -4.87 30.94
C TRP A 665 -4.32 -5.55 31.31
N GLY A 666 -4.21 -6.83 30.98
CA GLY A 666 -2.99 -7.63 31.01
C GLY A 666 -3.00 -8.64 29.87
N GLN A 667 -2.37 -9.81 30.04
CA GLN A 667 -2.37 -10.85 29.00
C GLN A 667 -3.76 -11.45 28.71
N GLY A 668 -4.57 -11.68 29.75
CA GLY A 668 -5.93 -12.25 29.64
C GLY A 668 -6.99 -11.25 30.08
N ASN A 669 -7.93 -10.91 29.19
CA ASN A 669 -8.91 -9.83 29.39
C ASN A 669 -10.32 -10.30 29.03
N TYR A 670 -11.28 -10.16 29.95
CA TYR A 670 -12.69 -10.37 29.62
C TYR A 670 -13.19 -9.20 28.76
N VAL A 671 -13.87 -9.52 27.66
CA VAL A 671 -14.50 -8.55 26.76
C VAL A 671 -15.93 -8.97 26.46
N ARG A 672 -16.82 -7.99 26.32
CA ARG A 672 -18.22 -8.20 25.92
C ARG A 672 -18.65 -7.11 24.95
N LEU A 673 -19.03 -7.51 23.74
CA LEU A 673 -19.54 -6.62 22.71
C LEU A 673 -21.06 -6.82 22.57
N ASP A 674 -21.79 -5.70 22.58
CA ASP A 674 -23.23 -5.67 22.34
C ASP A 674 -23.48 -4.88 21.05
N PRO A 675 -23.82 -5.53 19.93
CA PRO A 675 -24.01 -4.87 18.64
C PRO A 675 -25.05 -3.75 18.65
N GLY A 676 -25.99 -3.75 19.61
CA GLY A 676 -26.96 -2.67 19.79
C GLY A 676 -26.37 -1.40 20.42
N ARG A 677 -25.13 -1.46 20.94
CA ARG A 677 -24.38 -0.33 21.51
C ARG A 677 -23.10 -0.03 20.73
N ALA A 678 -22.24 -1.03 20.58
CA ALA A 678 -20.96 -0.93 19.89
C ALA A 678 -20.59 -2.30 19.31
N VAL A 679 -20.33 -2.33 18.00
CA VAL A 679 -19.95 -3.56 17.29
C VAL A 679 -18.48 -3.94 17.47
N ALA A 680 -17.67 -3.03 18.02
CA ALA A 680 -16.25 -3.22 18.21
C ALA A 680 -15.72 -2.35 19.35
N HIS A 681 -14.54 -2.71 19.85
CA HIS A 681 -13.62 -1.80 20.54
C HIS A 681 -12.45 -1.49 19.61
N ILE A 682 -12.08 -0.20 19.50
CA ILE A 682 -10.87 0.24 18.78
C ILE A 682 -9.98 0.91 19.81
N ILE A 683 -8.99 0.18 20.28
CA ILE A 683 -8.28 0.47 21.51
C ILE A 683 -6.92 1.08 21.19
N ASN A 684 -6.67 2.27 21.72
CA ASN A 684 -5.34 2.85 21.77
C ASN A 684 -4.52 2.14 22.86
N MET A 685 -3.44 1.48 22.43
CA MET A 685 -2.54 0.71 23.28
C MET A 685 -1.33 1.56 23.68
N PRO A 686 -0.62 1.20 24.77
CA PRO A 686 0.66 1.84 25.07
C PRO A 686 1.64 1.82 23.89
N LEU A 687 2.42 2.89 23.75
CA LEU A 687 3.40 3.00 22.68
C LEU A 687 4.47 1.91 22.79
N ILE A 688 4.81 1.30 21.66
CA ILE A 688 5.89 0.31 21.58
C ILE A 688 7.24 1.03 21.64
N PRO A 689 8.16 0.64 22.55
CA PRO A 689 9.50 1.21 22.63
C PRO A 689 10.29 1.10 21.32
N THR A 690 11.24 2.01 21.12
CA THR A 690 12.00 2.12 19.85
C THR A 690 12.81 0.87 19.53
N GLU A 691 13.39 0.21 20.52
CA GLU A 691 14.17 -1.02 20.33
C GLU A 691 13.26 -2.22 19.99
N SER A 692 12.09 -2.28 20.63
CA SER A 692 11.10 -3.34 20.40
C SER A 692 10.46 -3.22 19.02
N ARG A 693 10.04 -2.02 18.59
CA ARG A 693 9.32 -1.85 17.32
C ARG A 693 10.15 -2.24 16.09
N LEU A 694 11.47 -1.98 16.10
CA LEU A 694 12.35 -2.41 15.00
C LEU A 694 12.56 -3.92 15.02
N THR A 695 12.62 -4.53 16.20
CA THR A 695 12.68 -5.99 16.35
C THR A 695 11.40 -6.65 15.86
N LEU A 696 10.23 -6.07 16.18
CA LEU A 696 8.93 -6.55 15.72
C LEU A 696 8.71 -6.36 14.21
N LEU A 697 9.36 -5.36 13.60
CA LEU A 697 9.33 -5.13 12.16
C LEU A 697 10.24 -6.10 11.37
N ARG A 698 11.07 -6.90 12.06
CA ARG A 698 11.94 -7.88 11.39
C ARG A 698 11.09 -8.87 10.59
N ARG A 699 11.57 -9.17 9.38
CA ARG A 699 11.00 -10.23 8.54
C ARG A 699 11.20 -11.57 9.26
N ARG A 700 10.12 -12.35 9.37
CA ARG A 700 10.13 -13.73 9.88
C ARG A 700 10.10 -14.72 8.74
#